data_AF-A0A5E7RD84-F1
#
_entry.id   AF-A0A5E7RD84-F1
#
_cell.length_a   1.000
_cell.length_b   1.000
_cell.length_c   1.000
_cell.angle_alpha   90.00
_cell.angle_beta   90.00
_cell.angle_gamma   90.00
#
_symmetry.space_group_name_H-M   'P 1'
#
loop_
_entity.id
_entity.type
_entity.pdbx_description
1 polymer ?
#
loop_
_entity_poly.entity_id
_entity_poly.type
_entity_poly.pdbx_seq_one_letter_code
_entity_poly.pdbx_strand_id
1 'polypeptide(L)'
;MNDGALWDKALEGADQEKISMFAVEVPKVLAQVSTGVGHEVVRKTGLILTKEQIISIKKYVAIGLAFPTTRKGVADFLRYAPSENGGPGLTVEDFLSTFVMISRHAEMWSPLRHRIMLTGTDLKLFGSKMQIWGEAMQGLCNSDAAIQLIDTHKVRTLEDLNALKLDWPGVFPGVELAADTVPELNEYLQDIRVKAREYHKKADAIKVDLDAFGDELEKKVIPEIKVRLALIGSNRYPSDIVALDKKITERAVEIEELNSRYRTLVEKSLGAAAMLNIVGLGMAIYFGVEAENIRAQRKRVNAEQEADIRSLESKERTLASLKRVELDLQNAKIVAIDAEVATNNLRFVWNSIERYIDDSEQSMGAIKDGLRLSRFMSKFNEVVDSWKKVADVADQLVEVFDQADQEYKANNNGAVRMARFAALTSAGPADNLQINPEVLSGAKRQMRQDRAKLDALYQILDYLPGVYERFAGLVDNVFNSHRTLQESAINSHEKLERAAKALTVLKNELAREMAGKTVDSLVDEIINDCHEELSVVYASVEKDAAAIEGAYALISVMFDRDQTVPVMSALTEEVIVLEKTRKELEESSTKIRADLKVITDAISALEKKGLEDVGKEVNLTIDKINGLGMAPPQVEIVKLAIEQLQRSIASLAEGVSFMFMLAESQKLRANLNECNAKIASYDAGIVTSNKKIEYIQTVYRMDDQSSLYATEFKHTALAFKNFLTIIAPASGDVIQRVDKFFEAVPPFLTRISPLTSPGA
;
A
#
# COMPACT_ATOMS: atom_id res chain seq x y z
N MET A 1 25.57 -19.18 2.15
CA MET A 1 26.49 -18.87 1.05
C MET A 1 25.74 -17.97 0.08
N ASN A 2 26.43 -17.06 -0.60
CA ASN A 2 25.81 -16.01 -1.40
C ASN A 2 25.56 -16.55 -2.82
N ASP A 3 24.31 -16.76 -3.24
CA ASP A 3 23.98 -17.38 -4.53
C ASP A 3 24.44 -16.56 -5.75
N GLY A 4 24.70 -15.26 -5.58
CA GLY A 4 25.35 -14.44 -6.61
C GLY A 4 26.73 -14.95 -7.03
N ALA A 5 27.49 -15.57 -6.11
CA ALA A 5 28.81 -16.13 -6.40
C ALA A 5 28.76 -17.46 -7.18
N LEU A 6 27.60 -18.10 -7.26
CA LEU A 6 27.37 -19.34 -8.01
C LEU A 6 27.15 -19.03 -9.50
N TRP A 7 26.39 -17.98 -9.79
CA TRP A 7 26.12 -17.51 -11.16
C TRP A 7 27.32 -16.81 -11.78
N ASP A 8 28.03 -15.97 -11.01
CA ASP A 8 29.25 -15.32 -11.49
C ASP A 8 30.32 -16.36 -11.87
N LYS A 9 30.41 -17.48 -11.13
CA LYS A 9 31.28 -18.61 -11.48
C LYS A 9 30.80 -19.44 -12.67
N ALA A 10 29.49 -19.55 -12.88
CA ALA A 10 28.92 -20.31 -13.99
C ALA A 10 29.03 -19.57 -15.34
N LEU A 11 29.13 -18.24 -15.29
CA LEU A 11 29.20 -17.34 -16.45
C LEU A 11 30.64 -16.89 -16.78
N GLU A 12 31.61 -17.19 -15.91
CA GLU A 12 33.02 -16.86 -16.14
C GLU A 12 33.58 -17.68 -17.31
N GLY A 13 33.79 -17.03 -18.46
CA GLY A 13 34.29 -17.67 -19.69
C GLY A 13 33.23 -18.38 -20.55
N ALA A 14 31.93 -18.16 -20.30
CA ALA A 14 30.86 -18.73 -21.11
C ALA A 14 30.80 -18.07 -22.51
N ASP A 15 30.71 -18.88 -23.55
CA ASP A 15 30.50 -18.41 -24.92
C ASP A 15 29.06 -17.96 -25.18
N GLN A 16 28.85 -17.30 -26.31
CA GLN A 16 27.56 -16.70 -26.69
C GLN A 16 26.45 -17.75 -26.82
N GLU A 17 26.81 -19.00 -27.09
CA GLU A 17 25.91 -20.15 -27.18
C GLU A 17 25.46 -20.63 -25.79
N LYS A 18 26.38 -20.74 -24.82
CA LYS A 18 26.04 -21.01 -23.41
C LYS A 18 25.22 -19.90 -22.77
N ILE A 19 25.53 -18.64 -23.07
CA ILE A 19 24.75 -17.48 -22.57
C ILE A 19 23.32 -17.53 -23.12
N SER A 20 23.16 -17.85 -24.41
CA SER A 20 21.84 -18.01 -25.03
C SER A 20 21.09 -19.23 -24.50
N MET A 21 21.79 -20.34 -24.25
CA MET A 21 21.24 -21.52 -23.60
C MET A 21 20.75 -21.18 -22.19
N PHE A 22 21.53 -20.50 -21.35
CA PHE A 22 21.07 -20.06 -20.03
C PHE A 22 19.89 -19.07 -20.10
N ALA A 23 19.86 -18.16 -21.08
CA ALA A 23 18.75 -17.24 -21.28
C ALA A 23 17.43 -17.94 -21.69
N VAL A 24 17.51 -19.14 -22.26
CA VAL A 24 16.34 -19.96 -22.67
C VAL A 24 16.00 -21.00 -21.59
N GLU A 25 17.00 -21.65 -21.00
CA GLU A 25 16.84 -22.74 -20.04
C GLU A 25 16.46 -22.20 -18.66
N VAL A 26 16.95 -21.04 -18.22
CA VAL A 26 16.65 -20.50 -16.88
C VAL A 26 15.17 -20.08 -16.75
N PRO A 27 14.56 -19.35 -17.71
CA PRO A 27 13.12 -19.11 -17.67
C PRO A 27 12.30 -20.40 -17.79
N LYS A 28 12.76 -21.39 -18.57
CA LYS A 28 12.11 -22.71 -18.67
C LYS A 28 12.18 -23.50 -17.36
N VAL A 29 13.33 -23.54 -16.70
CA VAL A 29 13.52 -24.21 -15.41
C VAL A 29 12.73 -23.48 -14.33
N LEU A 30 12.69 -22.14 -14.33
CA LEU A 30 11.87 -21.36 -13.41
C LEU A 30 10.36 -21.53 -13.66
N ALA A 31 9.95 -21.62 -14.93
CA ALA A 31 8.57 -21.93 -15.31
C ALA A 31 8.20 -23.37 -14.95
N GLN A 32 9.08 -24.35 -15.19
CA GLN A 32 8.90 -25.76 -14.82
C GLN A 32 8.89 -25.96 -13.30
N VAL A 33 9.69 -25.18 -12.56
CA VAL A 33 9.62 -25.10 -11.11
C VAL A 33 8.26 -24.50 -10.73
N SER A 34 7.81 -23.42 -11.37
CA SER A 34 6.48 -22.81 -11.14
C SER A 34 5.31 -23.79 -11.40
N THR A 35 5.41 -24.63 -12.43
CA THR A 35 4.38 -25.60 -12.85
C THR A 35 4.54 -27.00 -12.26
N GLY A 36 5.55 -27.26 -11.43
CA GLY A 36 5.69 -28.51 -10.67
C GLY A 36 6.41 -29.68 -11.34
N VAL A 37 7.25 -29.45 -12.35
CA VAL A 37 7.90 -30.51 -13.16
C VAL A 37 9.38 -30.74 -12.79
N GLY A 38 9.89 -30.13 -11.70
CA GLY A 38 11.29 -30.25 -11.26
C GLY A 38 11.55 -31.33 -10.19
N HIS A 39 12.72 -31.98 -10.25
CA HIS A 39 13.09 -33.19 -9.49
C HIS A 39 13.40 -33.02 -7.98
N GLU A 40 13.18 -31.85 -7.36
CA GLU A 40 13.45 -31.68 -5.90
C GLU A 40 12.31 -31.07 -5.07
N VAL A 41 11.16 -30.74 -5.65
CA VAL A 41 9.92 -30.50 -4.89
C VAL A 41 8.76 -31.00 -5.74
N VAL A 42 8.20 -32.16 -5.38
CA VAL A 42 7.00 -32.70 -6.02
C VAL A 42 5.83 -31.77 -5.69
N ARG A 43 5.55 -30.80 -6.57
CA ARG A 43 4.33 -29.98 -6.46
C ARG A 43 3.16 -30.81 -6.99
N LYS A 44 2.13 -31.03 -6.16
CA LYS A 44 0.82 -31.41 -6.70
C LYS A 44 0.14 -30.16 -7.25
N THR A 45 -0.38 -30.26 -8.46
CA THR A 45 -1.06 -29.18 -9.18
C THR A 45 -2.23 -28.63 -8.36
N GLY A 46 -2.23 -27.33 -8.01
CA GLY A 46 -3.45 -26.64 -7.56
C GLY A 46 -3.39 -25.78 -6.30
N LEU A 47 -2.42 -25.95 -5.38
CA LEU A 47 -2.33 -25.11 -4.16
C LEU A 47 -1.25 -24.03 -4.29
N ILE A 48 -1.66 -22.76 -4.33
CA ILE A 48 -0.74 -21.61 -4.37
C ILE A 48 -0.25 -21.20 -2.97
N LEU A 49 -1.09 -21.42 -1.95
CA LEU A 49 -0.79 -20.99 -0.58
C LEU A 49 0.38 -21.78 0.02
N THR A 50 1.43 -21.09 0.47
CA THR A 50 2.61 -21.74 1.07
C THR A 50 2.69 -21.53 2.59
N LYS A 51 3.52 -22.35 3.25
CA LYS A 51 3.79 -22.19 4.69
C LYS A 51 4.43 -20.83 5.01
N GLU A 52 5.28 -20.29 4.14
CA GLU A 52 5.91 -18.98 4.28
C GLU A 52 4.87 -17.86 4.24
N GLN A 53 3.80 -18.03 3.46
CA GLN A 53 2.69 -17.08 3.39
C GLN A 53 1.88 -17.08 4.69
N ILE A 54 1.59 -18.25 5.27
CA ILE A 54 0.99 -18.35 6.60
C ILE A 54 1.90 -17.74 7.70
N ILE A 55 3.22 -17.97 7.61
CA ILE A 55 4.19 -17.33 8.50
C ILE A 55 4.16 -15.81 8.34
N SER A 56 3.97 -15.29 7.13
CA SER A 56 3.90 -13.85 6.86
C SER A 56 2.69 -13.20 7.54
N ILE A 57 1.53 -13.84 7.51
CA ILE A 57 0.35 -13.38 8.28
C ILE A 57 0.66 -13.37 9.78
N LYS A 58 1.34 -14.41 10.31
CA LYS A 58 1.75 -14.44 11.73
C LYS A 58 2.74 -13.33 12.10
N LYS A 59 3.71 -13.04 11.23
CA LYS A 59 4.67 -11.94 11.44
C LYS A 59 3.95 -10.59 11.49
N TYR A 60 3.00 -10.37 10.59
CA TYR A 60 2.14 -9.20 10.61
C TYR A 60 1.36 -9.10 11.92
N VAL A 61 0.69 -10.17 12.36
CA VAL A 61 -0.07 -10.20 13.60
C VAL A 61 0.82 -9.92 14.82
N ALA A 62 2.01 -10.52 14.88
CA ALA A 62 2.95 -10.30 15.98
C ALA A 62 3.39 -8.83 16.07
N ILE A 63 3.71 -8.19 14.95
CA ILE A 63 4.05 -6.76 14.89
C ILE A 63 2.83 -5.90 15.24
N GLY A 64 1.66 -6.22 14.70
CA GLY A 64 0.44 -5.46 14.92
C GLY A 64 0.02 -5.42 16.39
N LEU A 65 0.11 -6.55 17.08
CA LEU A 65 -0.19 -6.66 18.52
C LEU A 65 0.90 -6.05 19.41
N ALA A 66 2.10 -5.78 18.89
CA ALA A 66 3.18 -5.16 19.65
C ALA A 66 3.08 -3.63 19.73
N PHE A 67 2.27 -3.00 18.85
CA PHE A 67 2.08 -1.56 18.90
C PHE A 67 1.27 -1.14 20.15
N PRO A 68 1.63 -0.01 20.80
CA PRO A 68 0.89 0.47 21.96
C PRO A 68 -0.50 1.00 21.55
N THR A 69 -1.53 0.58 22.27
CA THR A 69 -2.94 0.93 22.01
C THR A 69 -3.54 1.91 23.02
N THR A 70 -2.70 2.47 23.91
CA THR A 70 -3.12 3.50 24.87
C THR A 70 -2.36 4.79 24.62
N ARG A 71 -3.03 5.94 24.80
CA ARG A 71 -2.41 7.26 24.63
C ARG A 71 -1.07 7.40 25.37
N LYS A 72 -1.00 6.92 26.63
CA LYS A 72 0.24 6.93 27.42
C LYS A 72 1.32 6.04 26.78
N GLY A 73 0.96 4.82 26.38
CA GLY A 73 1.89 3.91 25.72
C GLY A 73 2.45 4.49 24.42
N VAL A 74 1.61 5.17 23.62
CA VAL A 74 2.05 5.84 22.39
C VAL A 74 2.97 7.02 22.71
N ALA A 75 2.63 7.86 23.70
CA ALA A 75 3.50 8.96 24.12
C ALA A 75 4.88 8.46 24.61
N ASP A 76 4.90 7.37 25.38
CA ASP A 76 6.11 6.72 25.90
C ASP A 76 6.93 6.03 24.79
N PHE A 77 6.27 5.60 23.72
CA PHE A 77 6.89 5.03 22.52
C PHE A 77 7.54 6.12 21.66
N LEU A 78 6.81 7.21 21.40
CA LEU A 78 7.26 8.33 20.57
C LEU A 78 8.34 9.17 21.26
N ARG A 79 8.25 9.40 22.58
CA ARG A 79 9.24 10.16 23.38
C ARG A 79 9.62 11.53 22.82
N TYR A 80 8.66 12.23 22.21
CA TYR A 80 8.85 13.59 21.74
C TYR A 80 9.34 14.52 22.85
N ALA A 81 9.99 15.60 22.45
CA ALA A 81 10.34 16.65 23.39
C ALA A 81 9.05 17.33 23.93
N PRO A 82 9.00 17.78 25.20
CA PRO A 82 7.76 18.29 25.81
C PRO A 82 7.08 19.46 25.08
N SER A 83 7.84 20.25 24.34
CA SER A 83 7.36 21.40 23.55
C SER A 83 6.98 21.06 22.10
N GLU A 84 7.06 19.79 21.71
CA GLU A 84 6.84 19.34 20.33
C GLU A 84 5.75 18.27 20.28
N ASN A 85 5.01 18.23 19.17
CA ASN A 85 3.92 17.27 18.96
C ASN A 85 4.10 16.43 17.68
N GLY A 86 5.24 16.52 17.00
CA GLY A 86 5.51 15.82 15.75
C GLY A 86 4.98 16.53 14.48
N GLY A 87 4.14 17.55 14.64
CA GLY A 87 3.50 18.26 13.53
C GLY A 87 2.18 17.62 13.06
N PRO A 88 1.49 18.26 12.08
CA PRO A 88 0.20 17.79 11.59
C PRO A 88 0.25 16.35 11.07
N GLY A 89 -0.67 15.51 11.54
CA GLY A 89 -0.77 14.11 11.15
C GLY A 89 0.31 13.17 11.73
N LEU A 90 1.14 13.68 12.64
CA LEU A 90 2.19 12.94 13.34
C LEU A 90 2.10 13.11 14.86
N THR A 91 0.92 13.48 15.36
CA THR A 91 0.68 13.63 16.80
C THR A 91 0.55 12.28 17.50
N VAL A 92 0.62 12.30 18.84
CA VAL A 92 0.33 11.12 19.66
C VAL A 92 -1.03 10.51 19.31
N GLU A 93 -2.04 11.34 19.03
CA GLU A 93 -3.38 10.87 18.66
C GLU A 93 -3.43 10.25 17.26
N ASP A 94 -2.68 10.83 16.30
CA ASP A 94 -2.58 10.28 14.95
C ASP A 94 -1.96 8.87 14.96
N PHE A 95 -0.84 8.72 15.69
CA PHE A 95 -0.21 7.40 15.85
C PHE A 95 -1.06 6.44 16.67
N LEU A 96 -1.77 6.91 17.71
CA LEU A 96 -2.69 6.08 18.46
C LEU A 96 -3.79 5.50 17.56
N SER A 97 -4.40 6.34 16.73
CA SER A 97 -5.41 5.92 15.75
C SER A 97 -4.86 4.83 14.82
N THR A 98 -3.69 5.08 14.21
CA THR A 98 -3.04 4.12 13.32
C THR A 98 -2.69 2.80 14.04
N PHE A 99 -2.10 2.86 15.24
CA PHE A 99 -1.70 1.68 16.00
C PHE A 99 -2.89 0.85 16.49
N VAL A 100 -3.95 1.50 16.94
CA VAL A 100 -5.20 0.82 17.30
C VAL A 100 -5.82 0.14 16.08
N MET A 101 -5.81 0.78 14.90
CA MET A 101 -6.29 0.17 13.66
C MET A 101 -5.50 -1.10 13.31
N ILE A 102 -4.17 -1.03 13.34
CA ILE A 102 -3.30 -2.19 13.05
C ILE A 102 -3.52 -3.30 14.08
N SER A 103 -3.53 -2.96 15.37
CA SER A 103 -3.69 -3.94 16.46
C SER A 103 -5.06 -4.63 16.40
N ARG A 104 -6.14 -3.87 16.20
CA ARG A 104 -7.50 -4.42 16.06
C ARG A 104 -7.62 -5.36 14.86
N HIS A 105 -7.03 -4.98 13.72
CA HIS A 105 -7.02 -5.84 12.54
C HIS A 105 -6.22 -7.13 12.79
N ALA A 106 -5.05 -7.04 13.42
CA ALA A 106 -4.27 -8.21 13.81
C ALA A 106 -5.03 -9.16 14.75
N GLU A 107 -5.86 -8.65 15.66
CA GLU A 107 -6.69 -9.46 16.57
C GLU A 107 -7.75 -10.31 15.83
N MET A 108 -8.22 -9.87 14.65
CA MET A 108 -9.20 -10.61 13.86
C MET A 108 -8.67 -11.95 13.33
N TRP A 109 -7.34 -12.09 13.19
CA TRP A 109 -6.75 -13.27 12.59
C TRP A 109 -6.94 -14.54 13.42
N SER A 110 -6.81 -14.46 14.75
CA SER A 110 -6.82 -15.67 15.60
C SER A 110 -8.16 -16.42 15.55
N PRO A 111 -9.33 -15.75 15.74
CA PRO A 111 -10.64 -16.39 15.58
C PRO A 111 -10.89 -16.89 14.15
N LEU A 112 -10.44 -16.14 13.13
CA LEU A 112 -10.59 -16.53 11.73
C LEU A 112 -9.80 -17.80 11.42
N ARG A 113 -8.51 -17.82 11.75
CA ARG A 113 -7.63 -18.99 11.61
C ARG A 113 -8.23 -20.23 12.29
N HIS A 114 -8.74 -20.08 13.51
CA HIS A 114 -9.33 -21.20 14.23
C HIS A 114 -10.50 -21.82 13.46
N ARG A 115 -11.40 -20.99 12.91
CA ARG A 115 -12.53 -21.47 12.10
C ARG A 115 -12.11 -22.07 10.77
N ILE A 116 -11.09 -21.51 10.12
CA ILE A 116 -10.48 -22.08 8.90
C ILE A 116 -9.99 -23.50 9.17
N MET A 117 -9.21 -23.69 10.24
CA MET A 117 -8.67 -25.01 10.59
C MET A 117 -9.75 -26.02 10.96
N LEU A 118 -10.72 -25.60 11.78
CA LEU A 118 -11.81 -26.47 12.22
C LEU A 118 -12.67 -26.91 11.02
N THR A 119 -13.12 -25.94 10.22
CA THR A 119 -13.98 -26.21 9.06
C THR A 119 -13.21 -26.96 7.97
N GLY A 120 -11.93 -26.65 7.73
CA GLY A 120 -11.09 -27.41 6.81
C GLY A 120 -10.97 -28.88 7.22
N THR A 121 -10.80 -29.16 8.50
CA THR A 121 -10.78 -30.54 9.02
C THR A 121 -12.12 -31.24 8.83
N ASP A 122 -13.23 -30.56 9.15
CA ASP A 122 -14.58 -31.11 8.95
C ASP A 122 -14.86 -31.42 7.47
N LEU A 123 -14.49 -30.50 6.57
CA LEU A 123 -14.65 -30.63 5.12
C LEU A 123 -13.83 -31.81 4.57
N LYS A 124 -12.58 -31.96 5.03
CA LYS A 124 -11.73 -33.12 4.71
C LYS A 124 -12.42 -34.43 5.12
N LEU A 125 -12.93 -34.49 6.35
CA LEU A 125 -13.60 -35.68 6.86
C LEU A 125 -14.87 -35.99 6.07
N PHE A 126 -15.69 -34.98 5.79
CA PHE A 126 -16.93 -35.17 5.03
C PHE A 126 -16.67 -35.59 3.59
N GLY A 127 -15.69 -34.97 2.91
CA GLY A 127 -15.32 -35.39 1.56
C GLY A 127 -14.73 -36.81 1.50
N SER A 128 -13.97 -37.21 2.52
CA SER A 128 -13.51 -38.61 2.66
C SER A 128 -14.68 -39.58 2.81
N LYS A 129 -15.71 -39.21 3.59
CA LYS A 129 -16.94 -40.01 3.72
C LYS A 129 -17.72 -40.10 2.40
N MET A 130 -17.85 -38.98 1.68
CA MET A 130 -18.49 -38.94 0.36
C MET A 130 -17.81 -39.88 -0.64
N GLN A 131 -16.47 -39.95 -0.63
CA GLN A 131 -15.75 -40.90 -1.48
C GLN A 131 -16.09 -42.36 -1.13
N ILE A 132 -16.10 -42.71 0.17
CA ILE A 132 -16.49 -44.05 0.63
C ILE A 132 -17.91 -44.38 0.17
N TRP A 133 -18.85 -43.43 0.30
CA TRP A 133 -20.23 -43.61 -0.15
C TRP A 133 -20.33 -43.79 -1.67
N GLY A 134 -19.54 -43.03 -2.44
CA GLY A 134 -19.43 -43.18 -3.90
C GLY A 134 -18.95 -44.57 -4.32
N GLU A 135 -17.85 -45.03 -3.73
CA GLU A 135 -17.28 -46.35 -4.00
C GLU A 135 -18.24 -47.48 -3.61
N ALA A 136 -18.91 -47.36 -2.46
CA ALA A 136 -19.91 -48.33 -2.01
C ALA A 136 -21.14 -48.37 -2.94
N MET A 137 -21.66 -47.21 -3.36
CA MET A 137 -22.78 -47.11 -4.29
C MET A 137 -22.41 -47.70 -5.66
N GLN A 138 -21.23 -47.35 -6.19
CA GLN A 138 -20.74 -47.90 -7.44
C GLN A 138 -20.55 -49.42 -7.38
N GLY A 139 -19.96 -49.93 -6.29
CA GLY A 139 -19.79 -51.35 -6.06
C GLY A 139 -21.12 -52.11 -5.99
N LEU A 140 -22.14 -51.52 -5.36
CA LEU A 140 -23.46 -52.11 -5.28
C LEU A 140 -24.14 -52.13 -6.66
N CYS A 141 -24.17 -51.01 -7.38
CA CYS A 141 -24.82 -50.91 -8.69
C CYS A 141 -24.15 -51.79 -9.76
N ASN A 142 -22.86 -52.07 -9.61
CA ASN A 142 -22.12 -52.95 -10.53
C ASN A 142 -22.10 -54.43 -10.09
N SER A 143 -22.80 -54.79 -9.01
CA SER A 143 -22.85 -56.19 -8.53
C SER A 143 -23.77 -57.05 -9.41
N ASP A 144 -23.43 -58.34 -9.57
CA ASP A 144 -24.24 -59.29 -10.35
C ASP A 144 -25.69 -59.37 -9.83
N ALA A 145 -25.88 -59.25 -8.51
CA ALA A 145 -27.19 -59.22 -7.88
C ALA A 145 -27.99 -57.97 -8.26
N ALA A 146 -27.37 -56.79 -8.29
CA ALA A 146 -28.03 -55.55 -8.70
C ALA A 146 -28.37 -55.56 -10.20
N ILE A 147 -27.48 -56.05 -11.05
CA ILE A 147 -27.72 -56.21 -12.50
C ILE A 147 -28.93 -57.13 -12.72
N GLN A 148 -28.95 -58.28 -12.03
CA GLN A 148 -30.07 -59.22 -12.13
C GLN A 148 -31.38 -58.61 -11.62
N LEU A 149 -31.33 -57.78 -10.57
CA LEU A 149 -32.50 -57.11 -10.00
C LEU A 149 -33.05 -56.02 -10.94
N ILE A 150 -32.17 -55.23 -11.54
CA ILE A 150 -32.48 -54.22 -12.56
C ILE A 150 -33.16 -54.88 -13.77
N ASP A 151 -32.61 -55.98 -14.27
CA ASP A 151 -33.17 -56.71 -15.42
C ASP A 151 -34.51 -57.38 -15.08
N THR A 152 -34.63 -57.99 -13.89
CA THR A 152 -35.84 -58.71 -13.45
C THR A 152 -37.02 -57.76 -13.23
N HIS A 153 -36.77 -56.60 -12.61
CA HIS A 153 -37.81 -55.62 -12.28
C HIS A 153 -37.95 -54.51 -13.33
N LYS A 154 -37.15 -54.55 -14.40
CA LYS A 154 -37.11 -53.51 -15.46
C LYS A 154 -36.92 -52.10 -14.89
N VAL A 155 -36.07 -51.98 -13.88
CA VAL A 155 -35.76 -50.71 -13.21
C VAL A 155 -35.11 -49.78 -14.22
N ARG A 156 -35.73 -48.63 -14.51
CA ARG A 156 -35.20 -47.65 -15.46
C ARG A 156 -34.88 -46.31 -14.80
N THR A 157 -35.65 -45.95 -13.78
CA THR A 157 -35.56 -44.66 -13.08
C THR A 157 -35.20 -44.83 -11.61
N LEU A 158 -34.85 -43.72 -10.95
CA LEU A 158 -34.63 -43.66 -9.51
C LEU A 158 -35.92 -44.00 -8.74
N GLU A 159 -37.08 -43.56 -9.24
CA GLU A 159 -38.40 -43.92 -8.70
C GLU A 159 -38.64 -45.43 -8.71
N ASP A 160 -38.32 -46.10 -9.84
CA ASP A 160 -38.45 -47.56 -9.94
C ASP A 160 -37.53 -48.27 -8.92
N LEU A 161 -36.32 -47.74 -8.71
CA LEU A 161 -35.37 -48.29 -7.74
C LEU A 161 -35.86 -48.10 -6.30
N ASN A 162 -36.40 -46.93 -5.98
CA ASN A 162 -36.96 -46.62 -4.66
C ASN A 162 -38.19 -47.47 -4.34
N ALA A 163 -39.04 -47.75 -5.33
CA ALA A 163 -40.24 -48.57 -5.16
C ALA A 163 -39.95 -50.01 -4.72
N LEU A 164 -38.72 -50.50 -4.95
CA LEU A 164 -38.27 -51.83 -4.56
C LEU A 164 -37.95 -51.95 -3.06
N LYS A 165 -37.88 -50.84 -2.32
CA LYS A 165 -37.63 -50.79 -0.86
C LYS A 165 -36.48 -51.69 -0.42
N LEU A 166 -35.40 -51.65 -1.21
CA LEU A 166 -34.19 -52.41 -0.93
C LEU A 166 -33.57 -51.90 0.37
N ASP A 167 -33.05 -52.81 1.18
CA ASP A 167 -32.22 -52.45 2.34
C ASP A 167 -30.82 -52.08 1.83
N TRP A 168 -30.24 -51.00 2.38
CA TRP A 168 -28.93 -50.46 1.99
C TRP A 168 -27.88 -50.56 3.12
N PRO A 169 -27.77 -51.71 3.82
CA PRO A 169 -26.96 -51.79 5.03
C PRO A 169 -25.48 -51.60 4.69
N GLY A 170 -24.86 -50.62 5.34
CA GLY A 170 -23.41 -50.37 5.22
C GLY A 170 -22.98 -49.59 3.97
N VAL A 171 -23.90 -49.15 3.10
CA VAL A 171 -23.56 -48.32 1.92
C VAL A 171 -23.22 -46.88 2.32
N PHE A 172 -23.90 -46.36 3.35
CA PHE A 172 -23.69 -45.00 3.88
C PHE A 172 -23.28 -45.00 5.36
N PRO A 173 -22.09 -45.55 5.71
CA PRO A 173 -21.63 -45.59 7.10
C PRO A 173 -21.49 -44.18 7.69
N GLY A 174 -22.00 -44.01 8.92
CA GLY A 174 -21.94 -42.73 9.66
C GLY A 174 -23.04 -41.72 9.33
N VAL A 175 -24.07 -42.12 8.59
CA VAL A 175 -25.35 -41.42 8.49
C VAL A 175 -26.29 -42.00 9.56
N GLU A 176 -26.66 -41.19 10.57
CA GLU A 176 -27.59 -41.61 11.63
C GLU A 176 -29.02 -41.47 11.14
N LEU A 177 -29.74 -42.59 11.10
CA LEU A 177 -31.17 -42.65 10.78
C LEU A 177 -31.92 -43.15 12.01
N ALA A 178 -33.20 -42.81 12.14
CA ALA A 178 -34.03 -43.23 13.27
C ALA A 178 -34.06 -44.77 13.38
N ALA A 179 -34.08 -45.30 14.60
CA ALA A 179 -33.86 -46.73 14.89
C ALA A 179 -34.98 -47.67 14.37
N ASP A 180 -36.06 -47.10 13.83
CA ASP A 180 -37.28 -47.75 13.38
C ASP A 180 -37.56 -47.57 11.86
N THR A 181 -36.64 -46.99 11.10
CA THR A 181 -36.79 -46.79 9.64
C THR A 181 -36.04 -47.85 8.84
N VAL A 182 -36.70 -48.52 7.88
CA VAL A 182 -36.01 -49.19 6.76
C VAL A 182 -35.57 -48.07 5.83
N PRO A 183 -34.31 -47.63 5.83
CA PRO A 183 -33.99 -46.34 5.27
C PRO A 183 -33.96 -46.43 3.75
N GLU A 184 -34.92 -45.77 3.11
CA GLU A 184 -34.99 -45.69 1.66
C GLU A 184 -33.81 -44.84 1.14
N LEU A 185 -33.31 -45.13 -0.06
CA LEU A 185 -32.18 -44.39 -0.67
C LEU A 185 -32.40 -42.87 -0.67
N ASN A 186 -33.65 -42.42 -0.85
CA ASN A 186 -34.03 -41.01 -0.79
C ASN A 186 -33.78 -40.36 0.59
N GLU A 187 -33.88 -41.10 1.69
CA GLU A 187 -33.60 -40.56 3.03
C GLU A 187 -32.09 -40.32 3.22
N TYR A 188 -31.25 -41.24 2.74
CA TYR A 188 -29.80 -41.08 2.72
C TYR A 188 -29.39 -39.87 1.85
N LEU A 189 -29.94 -39.76 0.63
CA LEU A 189 -29.65 -38.63 -0.26
C LEU A 189 -30.08 -37.29 0.37
N GLN A 190 -31.21 -37.28 1.09
CA GLN A 190 -31.66 -36.08 1.78
C GLN A 190 -30.77 -35.69 2.95
N ASP A 191 -30.30 -36.64 3.78
CA ASP A 191 -29.33 -36.35 4.86
C ASP A 191 -28.00 -35.82 4.30
N ILE A 192 -27.48 -36.45 3.24
CA ILE A 192 -26.28 -35.96 2.54
C ILE A 192 -26.49 -34.52 2.06
N ARG A 193 -27.66 -34.22 1.47
CA ARG A 193 -28.01 -32.87 1.02
C ARG A 193 -28.13 -31.87 2.17
N VAL A 194 -28.63 -32.28 3.34
CA VAL A 194 -28.67 -31.42 4.54
C VAL A 194 -27.26 -31.10 5.01
N LYS A 195 -26.40 -32.12 5.18
CA LYS A 195 -25.01 -31.94 5.62
C LYS A 195 -24.18 -31.12 4.63
N ALA A 196 -24.34 -31.34 3.34
CA ALA A 196 -23.70 -30.54 2.30
C ALA A 196 -24.03 -29.04 2.44
N ARG A 197 -25.32 -28.72 2.64
CA ARG A 197 -25.79 -27.33 2.85
C ARG A 197 -25.28 -26.71 4.16
N GLU A 198 -25.12 -27.51 5.21
CA GLU A 198 -24.54 -27.02 6.46
C GLU A 198 -23.07 -26.65 6.27
N TYR A 199 -22.29 -27.49 5.57
CA TYR A 199 -20.90 -27.20 5.25
C TYR A 199 -20.75 -26.04 4.28
N HIS A 200 -21.66 -25.89 3.32
CA HIS A 200 -21.71 -24.73 2.44
C HIS A 200 -21.86 -23.43 3.25
N LYS A 201 -22.84 -23.34 4.15
CA LYS A 201 -23.03 -22.17 5.02
C LYS A 201 -21.81 -21.85 5.88
N LYS A 202 -21.13 -22.87 6.40
CA LYS A 202 -19.89 -22.69 7.18
C LYS A 202 -18.74 -22.16 6.30
N ALA A 203 -18.59 -22.69 5.09
CA ALA A 203 -17.56 -22.27 4.14
C ALA A 203 -17.79 -20.82 3.68
N ASP A 204 -19.03 -20.45 3.35
CA ASP A 204 -19.45 -19.10 2.97
C ASP A 204 -19.16 -18.09 4.10
N ALA A 205 -19.52 -18.41 5.35
CA ALA A 205 -19.22 -17.54 6.48
C ALA A 205 -17.71 -17.25 6.64
N ILE A 206 -16.85 -18.26 6.41
CA ILE A 206 -15.39 -18.06 6.46
C ILE A 206 -14.90 -17.22 5.29
N LYS A 207 -15.47 -17.39 4.09
CA LYS A 207 -15.16 -16.55 2.94
C LYS A 207 -15.48 -15.08 3.24
N VAL A 208 -16.67 -14.79 3.76
CA VAL A 208 -17.07 -13.43 4.15
C VAL A 208 -16.06 -12.82 5.13
N ASP A 209 -15.57 -13.60 6.09
CA ASP A 209 -14.59 -13.11 7.07
C ASP A 209 -13.17 -12.97 6.49
N LEU A 210 -12.75 -13.83 5.55
CA LEU A 210 -11.51 -13.68 4.78
C LEU A 210 -11.57 -12.44 3.88
N ASP A 211 -12.73 -12.18 3.28
CA ASP A 211 -12.99 -10.98 2.48
C ASP A 211 -12.95 -9.74 3.37
N ALA A 212 -13.61 -9.73 4.52
CA ALA A 212 -13.51 -8.62 5.47
C ALA A 212 -12.06 -8.38 5.95
N PHE A 213 -11.34 -9.45 6.32
CA PHE A 213 -9.97 -9.36 6.80
C PHE A 213 -9.02 -8.79 5.74
N GLY A 214 -9.01 -9.34 4.53
CA GLY A 214 -8.12 -8.83 3.49
C GLY A 214 -8.51 -7.44 2.99
N ASP A 215 -9.80 -7.08 2.95
CA ASP A 215 -10.26 -5.78 2.48
C ASP A 215 -9.88 -4.69 3.46
N GLU A 216 -9.99 -4.96 4.76
CA GLU A 216 -9.53 -4.03 5.78
C GLU A 216 -8.00 -3.86 5.75
N LEU A 217 -7.25 -4.93 5.52
CA LEU A 217 -5.79 -4.87 5.37
C LEU A 217 -5.38 -4.01 4.16
N GLU A 218 -6.03 -4.27 3.02
CA GLU A 218 -5.73 -3.69 1.71
C GLU A 218 -6.18 -2.24 1.58
N LYS A 219 -7.41 -1.93 2.01
CA LYS A 219 -8.09 -0.65 1.79
C LYS A 219 -7.92 0.34 2.95
N LYS A 220 -7.55 -0.13 4.14
CA LYS A 220 -7.43 0.73 5.34
C LYS A 220 -6.05 0.66 5.98
N VAL A 221 -5.63 -0.52 6.44
CA VAL A 221 -4.42 -0.66 7.27
C VAL A 221 -3.14 -0.29 6.51
N ILE A 222 -2.91 -0.91 5.34
CA ILE A 222 -1.71 -0.63 4.53
C ILE A 222 -1.68 0.83 4.07
N PRO A 223 -2.78 1.41 3.53
CA PRO A 223 -2.84 2.83 3.21
C PRO A 223 -2.50 3.74 4.40
N GLU A 224 -3.09 3.51 5.57
CA GLU A 224 -2.84 4.32 6.77
C GLU A 224 -1.36 4.29 7.19
N ILE A 225 -0.72 3.12 7.16
CA ILE A 225 0.73 3.00 7.41
C ILE A 225 1.53 3.84 6.41
N LYS A 226 1.16 3.78 5.12
CA LYS A 226 1.83 4.55 4.06
C LYS A 226 1.62 6.05 4.23
N VAL A 227 0.44 6.49 4.66
CA VAL A 227 0.15 7.90 4.97
C VAL A 227 1.10 8.40 6.06
N ARG A 228 1.19 7.69 7.18
CA ARG A 228 2.12 8.07 8.26
C ARG A 228 3.57 8.10 7.80
N LEU A 229 4.01 7.13 7.00
CA LEU A 229 5.35 7.15 6.40
C LEU A 229 5.58 8.36 5.46
N ALA A 230 4.60 8.72 4.64
CA ALA A 230 4.69 9.87 3.76
C ALA A 230 4.74 11.20 4.54
N LEU A 231 3.96 11.31 5.62
CA LEU A 231 3.99 12.45 6.53
C LEU A 231 5.34 12.56 7.25
N ILE A 232 5.90 11.44 7.74
CA ILE A 232 7.26 11.43 8.31
C ILE A 232 8.29 11.84 7.26
N GLY A 233 8.18 11.36 6.02
CA GLY A 233 9.11 11.71 4.95
C GLY A 233 9.08 13.19 4.53
N SER A 234 7.94 13.87 4.71
CA SER A 234 7.68 15.24 4.25
C SER A 234 7.57 16.29 5.38
N ASN A 235 7.97 15.91 6.60
CA ASN A 235 7.90 16.79 7.76
C ASN A 235 8.91 17.95 7.70
N ARG A 236 8.66 19.02 8.47
CA ARG A 236 9.46 20.25 8.47
C ARG A 236 10.69 20.25 9.37
N TYR A 237 10.85 19.26 10.25
CA TYR A 237 11.95 19.28 11.22
C TYR A 237 13.35 19.40 10.59
N PRO A 238 13.70 18.69 9.49
CA PRO A 238 15.02 18.85 8.88
C PRO A 238 15.31 20.29 8.44
N SER A 239 14.35 20.96 7.78
CA SER A 239 14.53 22.33 7.31
C SER A 239 14.54 23.33 8.47
N ASP A 240 13.66 23.13 9.47
CA ASP A 240 13.57 24.02 10.63
C ASP A 240 14.85 23.93 11.49
N ILE A 241 15.46 22.75 11.61
CA ILE A 241 16.75 22.53 12.29
C ILE A 241 17.87 23.30 11.59
N VAL A 242 18.00 23.17 10.26
CA VAL A 242 19.01 23.91 9.49
C VAL A 242 18.83 25.43 9.61
N ALA A 243 17.59 25.91 9.57
CA ALA A 243 17.29 27.33 9.73
C ALA A 243 17.64 27.84 11.15
N LEU A 244 17.33 27.06 12.19
CA LEU A 244 17.68 27.40 13.58
C LEU A 244 19.18 27.38 13.81
N ASP A 245 19.91 26.38 13.32
CA ASP A 245 21.36 26.27 13.44
C ASP A 245 22.07 27.48 12.80
N LYS A 246 21.63 27.89 11.61
CA LYS A 246 22.10 29.11 10.95
C LYS A 246 21.85 30.36 11.82
N LYS A 247 20.64 30.51 12.35
CA LYS A 247 20.25 31.65 13.20
C LYS A 247 21.08 31.70 14.50
N ILE A 248 21.30 30.54 15.14
CA ILE A 248 22.11 30.40 16.35
C ILE A 248 23.57 30.75 16.07
N THR A 249 24.13 30.29 14.95
CA THR A 249 25.50 30.59 14.54
C THR A 249 25.68 32.09 14.26
N GLU A 250 24.74 32.71 13.53
CA GLU A 250 24.77 34.15 13.26
C GLU A 250 24.69 34.98 14.56
N ARG A 251 23.79 34.61 15.50
CA ARG A 251 23.66 35.31 16.78
C ARG A 251 24.85 35.08 17.71
N ALA A 252 25.52 33.92 17.65
CA ALA A 252 26.73 33.67 18.44
C ALA A 252 27.84 34.69 18.12
N VAL A 253 27.97 35.10 16.86
CA VAL A 253 28.89 36.17 16.44
C VAL A 253 28.50 37.51 17.09
N GLU A 254 27.20 37.86 17.09
CA GLU A 254 26.70 39.08 17.75
C GLU A 254 26.96 39.08 19.26
N ILE A 255 26.80 37.94 19.93
CA ILE A 255 27.05 37.81 21.37
C ILE A 255 28.53 38.06 21.69
N GLU A 256 29.45 37.52 20.87
CA GLU A 256 30.89 37.72 21.06
C GLU A 256 31.27 39.19 20.89
N GLU A 257 30.68 39.87 19.90
CA GLU A 257 30.82 41.32 19.73
C GLU A 257 30.33 42.08 20.98
N LEU A 258 29.11 41.82 21.45
CA LEU A 258 28.55 42.47 22.64
C LEU A 258 29.38 42.21 23.90
N ASN A 259 29.95 41.01 24.05
CA ASN A 259 30.84 40.66 25.15
C ASN A 259 32.13 41.48 25.13
N SER A 260 32.75 41.61 23.96
CA SER A 260 33.95 42.43 23.74
C SER A 260 33.69 43.91 24.06
N ARG A 261 32.56 44.45 23.58
CA ARG A 261 32.15 45.85 23.84
C ARG A 261 31.94 46.12 25.32
N TYR A 262 31.21 45.24 26.01
CA TYR A 262 30.96 45.36 27.44
C TYR A 262 32.26 45.38 28.27
N ARG A 263 33.19 44.45 28.01
CA ARG A 263 34.49 44.41 28.71
C ARG A 263 35.25 45.73 28.54
N THR A 264 35.30 46.23 27.31
CA THR A 264 35.98 47.48 26.98
C THR A 264 35.35 48.69 27.69
N LEU A 265 34.02 48.79 27.76
CA LEU A 265 33.33 49.88 28.45
C LEU A 265 33.53 49.85 29.98
N VAL A 266 33.57 48.66 30.59
CA VAL A 266 33.85 48.51 32.03
C VAL A 266 35.28 48.89 32.36
N GLU A 267 36.27 48.45 31.58
CA GLU A 267 37.68 48.84 31.76
C GLU A 267 37.85 50.36 31.68
N LYS A 268 37.19 51.00 30.69
CA LYS A 268 37.20 52.47 30.53
C LYS A 268 36.48 53.19 31.68
N SER A 269 35.36 52.67 32.16
CA SER A 269 34.65 53.25 33.31
C SER A 269 35.51 53.23 34.58
N LEU A 270 36.25 52.15 34.81
CA LEU A 270 37.18 52.04 35.94
C LEU A 270 38.39 52.95 35.77
N GLY A 271 38.96 53.03 34.57
CA GLY A 271 40.06 53.95 34.24
C GLY A 271 39.69 55.41 34.42
N ALA A 272 38.49 55.82 33.96
CA ALA A 272 37.98 57.18 34.13
C ALA A 272 37.72 57.53 35.61
N ALA A 273 37.19 56.59 36.40
CA ALA A 273 36.98 56.79 37.84
C ALA A 273 38.30 56.95 38.62
N ALA A 274 39.38 56.31 38.16
CA ALA A 274 40.71 56.41 38.77
C ALA A 274 41.41 57.77 38.58
N MET A 275 40.95 58.62 37.65
CA MET A 275 41.52 59.96 37.44
C MET A 275 41.14 60.99 38.53
N LEU A 276 40.19 60.67 39.43
CA LEU A 276 39.83 61.45 40.62
C LEU A 276 39.55 62.97 40.39
N ASN A 277 39.08 63.36 39.20
CA ASN A 277 38.64 64.73 38.89
C ASN A 277 37.18 64.77 38.40
N ILE A 278 36.54 65.96 38.41
CA ILE A 278 35.11 66.14 38.06
C ILE A 278 34.80 65.64 36.63
N VAL A 279 35.76 65.78 35.71
CA VAL A 279 35.65 65.31 34.33
C VAL A 279 35.66 63.78 34.25
N GLY A 280 36.56 63.11 34.99
CA GLY A 280 36.67 61.66 35.09
C GLY A 280 35.46 61.00 35.75
N LEU A 281 34.84 61.65 36.74
CA LEU A 281 33.58 61.22 37.34
C LEU A 281 32.40 61.29 36.35
N GLY A 282 32.32 62.36 35.54
CA GLY A 282 31.32 62.47 34.48
C GLY A 282 31.47 61.41 33.40
N MET A 283 32.71 61.03 33.06
CA MET A 283 33.03 59.98 32.08
C MET A 283 32.76 58.57 32.63
N ALA A 284 33.02 58.32 33.91
CA ALA A 284 32.67 57.07 34.57
C ALA A 284 31.15 56.84 34.58
N ILE A 285 30.35 57.88 34.81
CA ILE A 285 28.87 57.79 34.74
C ILE A 285 28.42 57.49 33.30
N TYR A 286 29.00 58.17 32.30
CA TYR A 286 28.67 57.93 30.89
C TYR A 286 28.99 56.50 30.44
N PHE A 287 30.22 56.02 30.66
CA PHE A 287 30.60 54.65 30.31
C PHE A 287 29.82 53.61 31.13
N GLY A 288 29.44 53.92 32.37
CA GLY A 288 28.59 53.07 33.19
C GLY A 288 27.17 52.91 32.64
N VAL A 289 26.53 54.01 32.18
CA VAL A 289 25.19 53.95 31.57
C VAL A 289 25.21 53.18 30.26
N GLU A 290 26.21 53.40 29.41
CA GLU A 290 26.34 52.68 28.13
C GLU A 290 26.70 51.20 28.34
N ALA A 291 27.56 50.89 29.32
CA ALA A 291 27.84 49.51 29.72
C ALA A 291 26.57 48.79 30.21
N GLU A 292 25.68 49.48 30.92
CA GLU A 292 24.42 48.90 31.40
C GLU A 292 23.42 48.69 30.24
N ASN A 293 23.37 49.59 29.25
CA ASN A 293 22.59 49.40 28.02
C ASN A 293 23.08 48.16 27.23
N ILE A 294 24.40 48.05 27.00
CA ILE A 294 25.00 46.89 26.32
C ILE A 294 24.79 45.60 27.14
N ARG A 295 24.85 45.68 28.48
CA ARG A 295 24.55 44.55 29.37
C ARG A 295 23.10 44.10 29.23
N ALA A 296 22.14 45.02 29.17
CA ALA A 296 20.74 44.72 28.97
C ALA A 296 20.49 44.07 27.60
N GLN A 297 21.11 44.61 26.54
CA GLN A 297 21.05 44.03 25.20
C GLN A 297 21.65 42.63 25.16
N ARG A 298 22.86 42.43 25.70
CA ARG A 298 23.50 41.11 25.80
C ARG A 298 22.62 40.12 26.56
N LYS A 299 22.03 40.53 27.69
CA LYS A 299 21.13 39.66 28.47
C LYS A 299 19.95 39.21 27.62
N ARG A 300 19.36 40.11 26.83
CA ARG A 300 18.27 39.78 25.91
C ARG A 300 18.73 38.82 24.80
N VAL A 301 19.81 39.13 24.10
CA VAL A 301 20.32 38.31 22.98
C VAL A 301 20.75 36.92 23.47
N ASN A 302 21.38 36.81 24.66
CA ASN A 302 21.68 35.52 25.28
C ASN A 302 20.42 34.73 25.64
N ALA A 303 19.37 35.39 26.16
CA ALA A 303 18.10 34.73 26.44
C ALA A 303 17.43 34.20 25.16
N GLU A 304 17.49 34.97 24.06
CA GLU A 304 17.02 34.53 22.73
C GLU A 304 17.87 33.36 22.19
N GLN A 305 19.20 33.38 22.39
CA GLN A 305 20.10 32.30 22.02
C GLN A 305 19.78 31.00 22.77
N GLU A 306 19.65 31.06 24.10
CA GLU A 306 19.28 29.91 24.90
C GLU A 306 17.90 29.35 24.52
N ALA A 307 16.95 30.23 24.17
CA ALA A 307 15.63 29.81 23.71
C ALA A 307 15.70 29.06 22.37
N ASP A 308 16.47 29.58 21.40
CA ASP A 308 16.64 28.91 20.10
C ASP A 308 17.44 27.60 20.24
N ILE A 309 18.47 27.52 21.10
CA ILE A 309 19.19 26.26 21.41
C ILE A 309 18.26 25.21 22.01
N ARG A 310 17.44 25.58 23.00
CA ARG A 310 16.44 24.66 23.56
C ARG A 310 15.44 24.19 22.50
N SER A 311 15.03 25.08 21.60
CA SER A 311 14.18 24.71 20.46
C SER A 311 14.89 23.75 19.50
N LEU A 312 16.18 23.95 19.22
CA LEU A 312 16.99 23.07 18.38
C LEU A 312 17.05 21.66 18.97
N GLU A 313 17.46 21.53 20.24
CA GLU A 313 17.54 20.25 20.96
C GLU A 313 16.18 19.51 20.96
N SER A 314 15.10 20.26 21.18
CA SER A 314 13.73 19.74 21.17
C SER A 314 13.32 19.18 19.79
N LYS A 315 13.66 19.90 18.72
CA LYS A 315 13.39 19.50 17.33
C LYS A 315 14.23 18.31 16.89
N GLU A 316 15.52 18.29 17.21
CA GLU A 316 16.42 17.17 16.90
C GLU A 316 15.95 15.87 17.59
N ARG A 317 15.61 15.95 18.88
CA ARG A 317 15.06 14.82 19.61
C ARG A 317 13.79 14.29 18.97
N THR A 318 12.87 15.18 18.58
CA THR A 318 11.60 14.80 17.95
C THR A 318 11.82 14.20 16.55
N LEU A 319 12.74 14.74 15.75
CA LEU A 319 13.12 14.16 14.46
C LEU A 319 13.72 12.77 14.61
N ALA A 320 14.61 12.56 15.58
CA ALA A 320 15.19 11.25 15.87
C ALA A 320 14.12 10.23 16.28
N SER A 321 13.14 10.65 17.08
CA SER A 321 11.96 9.85 17.41
C SER A 321 11.13 9.48 16.18
N LEU A 322 10.84 10.46 15.30
CA LEU A 322 10.12 10.21 14.05
C LEU A 322 10.87 9.21 13.16
N LYS A 323 12.20 9.29 13.07
CA LYS A 323 13.03 8.35 12.30
C LYS A 323 13.01 6.92 12.87
N ARG A 324 12.92 6.78 14.19
CA ARG A 324 12.75 5.45 14.82
C ARG A 324 11.40 4.84 14.47
N VAL A 325 10.33 5.62 14.62
CA VAL A 325 8.97 5.16 14.31
C VAL A 325 8.81 4.90 12.82
N GLU A 326 9.52 5.65 11.96
CA GLU A 326 9.60 5.38 10.52
C GLU A 326 10.10 3.96 10.24
N LEU A 327 11.17 3.53 10.92
CA LEU A 327 11.70 2.18 10.79
C LEU A 327 10.67 1.12 11.23
N ASP A 328 10.00 1.34 12.35
CA ASP A 328 8.97 0.44 12.86
C ASP A 328 7.77 0.32 11.89
N LEU A 329 7.32 1.45 11.33
CA LEU A 329 6.26 1.49 10.32
C LEU A 329 6.70 0.92 8.97
N GLN A 330 7.96 1.09 8.57
CA GLN A 330 8.50 0.45 7.36
C GLN A 330 8.50 -1.08 7.51
N ASN A 331 8.89 -1.58 8.67
CA ASN A 331 8.82 -3.01 8.98
C ASN A 331 7.37 -3.50 8.96
N ALA A 332 6.46 -2.78 9.63
CA ALA A 332 5.02 -3.08 9.63
C ALA A 332 4.43 -3.10 8.20
N LYS A 333 4.80 -2.13 7.36
CA LYS A 333 4.38 -2.06 5.95
C LYS A 333 4.80 -3.30 5.17
N ILE A 334 6.05 -3.74 5.33
CA ILE A 334 6.56 -4.92 4.60
C ILE A 334 5.76 -6.15 4.99
N VAL A 335 5.63 -6.43 6.29
CA VAL A 335 4.88 -7.62 6.74
C VAL A 335 3.39 -7.53 6.43
N ALA A 336 2.81 -6.34 6.40
CA ALA A 336 1.41 -6.14 6.00
C ALA A 336 1.20 -6.43 4.50
N ILE A 337 2.12 -6.00 3.63
CA ILE A 337 2.07 -6.33 2.20
C ILE A 337 2.24 -7.84 1.99
N ASP A 338 3.18 -8.48 2.70
CA ASP A 338 3.35 -9.93 2.61
C ASP A 338 2.10 -10.67 3.11
N ALA A 339 1.46 -10.18 4.19
CA ALA A 339 0.21 -10.71 4.71
C ALA A 339 -0.97 -10.48 3.77
N GLU A 340 -1.01 -9.38 3.01
CA GLU A 340 -2.00 -9.11 1.97
C GLU A 340 -1.92 -10.17 0.87
N VAL A 341 -0.72 -10.43 0.35
CA VAL A 341 -0.48 -11.47 -0.67
C VAL A 341 -0.90 -12.84 -0.13
N ALA A 342 -0.49 -13.18 1.09
CA ALA A 342 -0.87 -14.43 1.74
C ALA A 342 -2.39 -14.57 1.92
N THR A 343 -3.07 -13.49 2.31
CA THR A 343 -4.52 -13.46 2.48
C THR A 343 -5.25 -13.63 1.14
N ASN A 344 -4.77 -12.99 0.08
CA ASN A 344 -5.35 -13.15 -1.25
C ASN A 344 -5.20 -14.58 -1.78
N ASN A 345 -4.06 -15.22 -1.54
CA ASN A 345 -3.89 -16.64 -1.89
C ASN A 345 -4.78 -17.55 -1.04
N LEU A 346 -4.97 -17.24 0.24
CA LEU A 346 -5.88 -17.97 1.11
C LEU A 346 -7.34 -17.81 0.65
N ARG A 347 -7.77 -16.61 0.26
CA ARG A 347 -9.08 -16.36 -0.36
C ARG A 347 -9.25 -17.18 -1.64
N PHE A 348 -8.25 -17.22 -2.51
CA PHE A 348 -8.29 -18.03 -3.73
C PHE A 348 -8.49 -19.52 -3.44
N VAL A 349 -7.74 -20.06 -2.48
CA VAL A 349 -7.89 -21.46 -2.03
C VAL A 349 -9.29 -21.69 -1.46
N TRP A 350 -9.80 -20.76 -0.65
CA TRP A 350 -11.11 -20.90 -0.01
C TRP A 350 -12.28 -20.77 -1.01
N ASN A 351 -12.18 -19.85 -1.98
CA ASN A 351 -13.13 -19.72 -3.09
C ASN A 351 -13.19 -21.00 -3.93
N SER A 352 -12.07 -21.73 -4.05
CA SER A 352 -12.05 -23.02 -4.74
C SER A 352 -12.87 -24.07 -3.98
N ILE A 353 -12.77 -24.09 -2.65
CA ILE A 353 -13.57 -24.98 -1.78
C ILE A 353 -15.06 -24.67 -1.92
N GLU A 354 -15.46 -23.42 -1.72
CA GLU A 354 -16.86 -22.98 -1.79
C GLU A 354 -17.49 -23.36 -3.14
N ARG A 355 -16.80 -23.07 -4.24
CA ARG A 355 -17.27 -23.41 -5.58
C ARG A 355 -17.41 -24.91 -5.81
N TYR A 356 -16.50 -25.75 -5.29
CA TYR A 356 -16.69 -27.21 -5.38
C TYR A 356 -17.89 -27.67 -4.54
N ILE A 357 -18.20 -26.99 -3.43
CA ILE A 357 -19.42 -27.26 -2.67
C ILE A 357 -20.67 -26.84 -3.47
N ASP A 358 -20.67 -25.66 -4.09
CA ASP A 358 -21.75 -25.20 -4.99
C ASP A 358 -22.01 -26.18 -6.13
N ASP A 359 -20.93 -26.70 -6.73
CA ASP A 359 -21.00 -27.69 -7.80
C ASP A 359 -21.65 -29.00 -7.35
N SER A 360 -21.33 -29.41 -6.12
CA SER A 360 -21.97 -30.55 -5.48
C SER A 360 -23.45 -30.30 -5.22
N GLU A 361 -23.83 -29.12 -4.71
CA GLU A 361 -25.23 -28.76 -4.48
C GLU A 361 -26.03 -28.73 -5.79
N GLN A 362 -25.46 -28.18 -6.86
CA GLN A 362 -26.09 -28.16 -8.18
C GLN A 362 -26.32 -29.58 -8.71
N SER A 363 -25.29 -30.43 -8.65
CA SER A 363 -25.36 -31.82 -9.11
C SER A 363 -26.36 -32.64 -8.28
N MET A 364 -26.36 -32.43 -6.97
CA MET A 364 -27.31 -33.04 -6.03
C MET A 364 -28.75 -32.56 -6.26
N GLY A 365 -28.95 -31.31 -6.66
CA GLY A 365 -30.25 -30.75 -7.02
C GLY A 365 -30.83 -31.32 -8.32
N ALA A 366 -29.98 -31.81 -9.22
CA ALA A 366 -30.39 -32.47 -10.46
C ALA A 366 -30.86 -33.92 -10.26
N ILE A 367 -30.56 -34.54 -9.11
CA ILE A 367 -31.06 -35.87 -8.74
C ILE A 367 -32.55 -35.76 -8.35
N LYS A 368 -33.42 -36.25 -9.24
CA LYS A 368 -34.89 -36.26 -9.11
C LYS A 368 -35.43 -37.68 -9.34
N ASP A 369 -36.61 -37.99 -8.82
CA ASP A 369 -37.19 -39.35 -8.87
C ASP A 369 -37.33 -39.91 -10.31
N GLY A 370 -37.70 -39.06 -11.28
CA GLY A 370 -37.80 -39.47 -12.70
C GLY A 370 -36.46 -39.67 -13.43
N LEU A 371 -35.31 -39.50 -12.77
CA LEU A 371 -34.00 -39.59 -13.41
C LEU A 371 -33.64 -41.04 -13.72
N ARG A 372 -33.12 -41.32 -14.92
CA ARG A 372 -32.64 -42.66 -15.29
C ARG A 372 -31.53 -43.14 -14.36
N LEU A 373 -31.46 -44.44 -14.08
CA LEU A 373 -30.49 -45.00 -13.13
C LEU A 373 -29.02 -44.75 -13.53
N SER A 374 -28.69 -44.84 -14.82
CA SER A 374 -27.35 -44.50 -15.35
C SER A 374 -27.00 -43.02 -15.13
N ARG A 375 -27.98 -42.13 -15.29
CA ARG A 375 -27.82 -40.68 -15.11
C ARG A 375 -27.77 -40.31 -13.64
N PHE A 376 -28.54 -40.98 -12.78
CA PHE A 376 -28.40 -40.92 -11.34
C PHE A 376 -26.97 -41.25 -10.92
N MET A 377 -26.41 -42.37 -11.39
CA MET A 377 -25.03 -42.75 -11.07
C MET A 377 -24.01 -41.73 -11.57
N SER A 378 -24.21 -41.18 -12.76
CA SER A 378 -23.36 -40.09 -13.27
C SER A 378 -23.41 -38.86 -12.37
N LYS A 379 -24.63 -38.39 -12.01
CA LYS A 379 -24.82 -37.20 -11.17
C LYS A 379 -24.35 -37.41 -9.75
N PHE A 380 -24.56 -38.59 -9.18
CA PHE A 380 -24.05 -38.94 -7.87
C PHE A 380 -22.51 -38.98 -7.86
N ASN A 381 -21.88 -39.50 -8.92
CA ASN A 381 -20.42 -39.44 -9.06
C ASN A 381 -19.91 -37.99 -9.20
N GLU A 382 -20.62 -37.10 -9.91
CA GLU A 382 -20.27 -35.67 -9.97
C GLU A 382 -20.31 -35.00 -8.58
N VAL A 383 -21.29 -35.36 -7.75
CA VAL A 383 -21.35 -34.93 -6.33
C VAL A 383 -20.13 -35.43 -5.57
N VAL A 384 -19.80 -36.72 -5.68
CA VAL A 384 -18.66 -37.36 -4.99
C VAL A 384 -17.34 -36.74 -5.43
N ASP A 385 -17.13 -36.54 -6.74
CA ASP A 385 -15.92 -35.94 -7.30
C ASP A 385 -15.71 -34.51 -6.80
N SER A 386 -16.79 -33.75 -6.65
CA SER A 386 -16.74 -32.39 -6.08
C SER A 386 -16.27 -32.42 -4.63
N TRP A 387 -16.79 -33.33 -3.82
CA TRP A 387 -16.37 -33.51 -2.42
C TRP A 387 -14.98 -34.09 -2.26
N LYS A 388 -14.52 -34.91 -3.21
CA LYS A 388 -13.13 -35.36 -3.28
C LYS A 388 -12.18 -34.18 -3.47
N LYS A 389 -12.47 -33.27 -4.39
CA LYS A 389 -11.67 -32.03 -4.57
C LYS A 389 -11.71 -31.14 -3.33
N VAL A 390 -12.87 -30.99 -2.69
CA VAL A 390 -12.98 -30.28 -1.40
C VAL A 390 -12.04 -30.90 -0.36
N ALA A 391 -12.05 -32.22 -0.20
CA ALA A 391 -11.17 -32.90 0.74
C ALA A 391 -9.69 -32.72 0.40
N ASP A 392 -9.31 -32.86 -0.87
CA ASP A 392 -7.93 -32.71 -1.33
C ASP A 392 -7.38 -31.29 -1.04
N VAL A 393 -8.18 -30.25 -1.31
CA VAL A 393 -7.80 -28.85 -1.05
C VAL A 393 -7.77 -28.55 0.45
N ALA A 394 -8.76 -29.03 1.20
CA ALA A 394 -8.84 -28.81 2.64
C ALA A 394 -7.71 -29.53 3.40
N ASP A 395 -7.32 -30.73 2.98
CA ASP A 395 -6.19 -31.47 3.54
C ASP A 395 -4.87 -30.71 3.35
N GLN A 396 -4.61 -30.29 2.12
CA GLN A 396 -3.42 -29.49 1.79
C GLN A 396 -3.37 -28.17 2.58
N LEU A 397 -4.52 -27.52 2.75
CA LEU A 397 -4.61 -26.30 3.55
C LEU A 397 -4.25 -26.55 5.01
N VAL A 398 -4.85 -27.57 5.65
CA VAL A 398 -4.54 -27.95 7.04
C VAL A 398 -3.06 -28.31 7.19
N GLU A 399 -2.49 -29.05 6.25
CA GLU A 399 -1.07 -29.41 6.25
C GLU A 399 -0.16 -28.17 6.19
N VAL A 400 -0.46 -27.21 5.31
CA VAL A 400 0.32 -25.96 5.20
C VAL A 400 0.30 -25.16 6.50
N PHE A 401 -0.84 -25.09 7.18
CA PHE A 401 -0.94 -24.45 8.49
C PHE A 401 -0.13 -25.18 9.57
N ASP A 402 -0.17 -26.51 9.59
CA ASP A 402 0.60 -27.31 10.55
C ASP A 402 2.11 -27.16 10.33
N GLN A 403 2.56 -27.20 9.07
CA GLN A 403 3.96 -26.94 8.71
C GLN A 403 4.41 -25.54 9.14
N ALA A 404 3.59 -24.52 8.90
CA ALA A 404 3.87 -23.15 9.31
C ALA A 404 3.89 -22.97 10.84
N ASP A 405 3.05 -23.70 11.57
CA ASP A 405 3.06 -23.73 13.05
C ASP A 405 4.34 -24.33 13.61
N GLN A 406 4.80 -25.44 13.04
CA GLN A 406 6.04 -26.11 13.44
C GLN A 406 7.26 -25.23 13.17
N GLU A 407 7.36 -24.66 11.97
CA GLU A 407 8.50 -23.83 11.57
C GLU A 407 8.57 -22.52 12.35
N TYR A 408 7.43 -21.87 12.59
CA TYR A 408 7.39 -20.64 13.39
C TYR A 408 7.85 -20.88 14.84
N LYS A 409 7.50 -22.04 15.44
CA LYS A 409 8.00 -22.43 16.76
C LYS A 409 9.49 -22.74 16.77
N ALA A 410 10.01 -23.38 15.71
CA ALA A 410 11.42 -23.73 15.59
C ALA A 410 12.35 -22.52 15.38
N ASN A 411 11.89 -21.51 14.63
CA ASN A 411 12.68 -20.33 14.27
C ASN A 411 12.69 -19.21 15.34
N ASN A 412 11.95 -19.35 16.45
CA ASN A 412 11.92 -18.37 17.55
C ASN A 412 13.22 -18.28 18.39
N ASN A 413 14.31 -18.93 17.94
CA ASN A 413 15.67 -18.87 18.52
C ASN A 413 16.75 -18.30 17.58
N GLY A 414 16.41 -17.66 16.45
CA GLY A 414 17.44 -17.11 15.55
C GLY A 414 16.93 -16.08 14.56
N ALA A 415 17.72 -15.01 14.42
CA ALA A 415 17.44 -13.82 13.61
C ALA A 415 16.89 -14.11 12.19
N VAL A 416 15.87 -13.34 11.83
CA VAL A 416 15.17 -13.38 10.53
C VAL A 416 16.11 -12.97 9.40
N ARG A 417 16.28 -13.84 8.40
CA ARG A 417 16.82 -13.48 7.07
C ARG A 417 15.64 -13.24 6.11
N MET A 418 15.59 -12.06 5.52
CA MET A 418 14.66 -11.71 4.45
C MET A 418 15.28 -12.07 3.10
N ALA A 419 14.54 -12.80 2.27
CA ALA A 419 14.86 -12.95 0.84
C ALA A 419 14.22 -11.79 0.07
N ARG A 420 14.99 -11.13 -0.79
CA ARG A 420 14.49 -10.14 -1.77
C ARG A 420 14.45 -10.82 -3.13
N PHE A 421 13.31 -10.75 -3.82
CA PHE A 421 13.26 -10.97 -5.27
C PHE A 421 13.16 -9.62 -5.98
N ALA A 422 14.08 -9.39 -6.91
CA ALA A 422 14.06 -8.28 -7.84
C ALA A 422 13.35 -8.71 -9.13
N ALA A 423 12.42 -7.89 -9.60
CA ALA A 423 11.79 -8.04 -10.91
C ALA A 423 12.58 -7.25 -11.96
N LEU A 424 12.84 -7.88 -13.10
CA LEU A 424 13.38 -7.25 -14.31
C LEU A 424 12.62 -7.83 -15.49
N THR A 425 11.80 -7.01 -16.16
CA THR A 425 11.19 -7.37 -17.44
C THR A 425 11.49 -6.27 -18.45
N SER A 426 12.23 -6.64 -19.49
CA SER A 426 12.47 -5.82 -20.68
C SER A 426 11.29 -5.92 -21.65
N ALA A 427 10.85 -4.78 -22.17
CA ALA A 427 9.81 -4.67 -23.18
C ALA A 427 10.34 -4.99 -24.59
N GLY A 428 9.55 -5.77 -25.34
CA GLY A 428 9.62 -5.89 -26.80
C GLY A 428 8.19 -5.84 -27.37
N PRO A 429 7.97 -5.29 -28.58
CA PRO A 429 6.63 -5.00 -29.06
C PRO A 429 6.06 -6.21 -29.82
N ALA A 430 4.81 -6.56 -29.57
CA ALA A 430 4.02 -7.34 -30.51
C ALA A 430 2.53 -7.03 -30.34
N ASP A 431 1.94 -6.49 -31.40
CA ASP A 431 0.52 -6.53 -31.68
C ASP A 431 -0.01 -7.96 -31.49
N ASN A 432 -0.78 -8.15 -30.43
CA ASN A 432 -1.89 -9.10 -30.34
C ASN A 432 -2.64 -8.81 -29.04
N LEU A 433 -3.97 -8.91 -29.08
CA LEU A 433 -4.93 -8.67 -28.00
C LEU A 433 -4.79 -9.67 -26.81
N GLN A 434 -3.58 -9.91 -26.30
CA GLN A 434 -3.33 -10.70 -25.10
C GLN A 434 -3.44 -9.81 -23.87
N ILE A 435 -4.13 -10.34 -22.84
CA ILE A 435 -4.29 -9.66 -21.56
C ILE A 435 -2.93 -9.62 -20.85
N ASN A 436 -2.50 -8.43 -20.43
CA ASN A 436 -1.25 -8.23 -19.72
C ASN A 436 -1.47 -8.03 -18.20
N PRO A 437 -1.34 -9.09 -17.38
CA PRO A 437 -1.55 -9.00 -15.92
C PRO A 437 -0.53 -8.10 -15.21
N GLU A 438 0.67 -7.91 -15.78
CA GLU A 438 1.68 -7.00 -15.22
C GLU A 438 1.24 -5.53 -15.31
N VAL A 439 0.51 -5.17 -16.37
CA VAL A 439 -0.06 -3.83 -16.54
C VAL A 439 -1.16 -3.59 -15.51
N LEU A 440 -2.07 -4.55 -15.33
CA LEU A 440 -3.15 -4.47 -14.35
C LEU A 440 -2.61 -4.35 -12.92
N SER A 441 -1.73 -5.28 -12.53
CA SER A 441 -1.14 -5.32 -11.19
C SER A 441 -0.19 -4.13 -10.92
N GLY A 442 0.56 -3.69 -11.93
CA GLY A 442 1.45 -2.52 -11.87
C GLY A 442 0.67 -1.22 -11.65
N ALA A 443 -0.36 -0.97 -12.47
CA ALA A 443 -1.19 0.22 -12.35
C ALA A 443 -1.92 0.28 -11.00
N LYS A 444 -2.51 -0.85 -10.58
CA LYS A 444 -3.15 -1.02 -9.27
C LYS A 444 -2.18 -0.68 -8.12
N ARG A 445 -0.95 -1.20 -8.17
CA ARG A 445 0.08 -0.93 -7.16
C ARG A 445 0.47 0.55 -7.11
N GLN A 446 0.65 1.17 -8.27
CA GLN A 446 1.02 2.58 -8.36
C GLN A 446 -0.11 3.48 -7.84
N MET A 447 -1.37 3.19 -8.19
CA MET A 447 -2.54 3.89 -7.66
C MET A 447 -2.61 3.83 -6.13
N ARG A 448 -2.26 2.71 -5.47
CA ARG A 448 -2.17 2.67 -4.00
C ARG A 448 -1.10 3.59 -3.44
N GLN A 449 0.05 3.67 -4.11
CA GLN A 449 1.15 4.51 -3.65
C GLN A 449 0.79 5.99 -3.77
N ASP A 450 0.25 6.39 -4.92
CA ASP A 450 -0.23 7.75 -5.13
C ASP A 450 -1.42 8.09 -4.24
N ARG A 451 -2.32 7.13 -3.95
CA ARG A 451 -3.41 7.32 -2.99
C ARG A 451 -2.90 7.69 -1.60
N ALA A 452 -1.95 6.94 -1.05
CA ALA A 452 -1.39 7.25 0.27
C ALA A 452 -0.69 8.61 0.31
N LYS A 453 -0.07 9.02 -0.80
CA LYS A 453 0.51 10.35 -0.94
C LYS A 453 -0.58 11.44 -0.99
N LEU A 454 -1.66 11.20 -1.72
CA LEU A 454 -2.82 12.09 -1.79
C LEU A 454 -3.48 12.27 -0.42
N ASP A 455 -3.65 11.17 0.33
CA ASP A 455 -4.17 11.17 1.70
C ASP A 455 -3.30 12.01 2.65
N ALA A 456 -1.97 11.84 2.60
CA ALA A 456 -1.04 12.63 3.40
C ALA A 456 -1.12 14.13 3.06
N LEU A 457 -1.18 14.47 1.76
CA LEU A 457 -1.32 15.85 1.32
C LEU A 457 -2.68 16.44 1.73
N TYR A 458 -3.75 15.68 1.60
CA TYR A 458 -5.10 16.10 2.02
C TYR A 458 -5.17 16.34 3.52
N GLN A 459 -4.58 15.47 4.36
CA GLN A 459 -4.55 15.66 5.81
C GLN A 459 -3.80 16.94 6.23
N ILE A 460 -2.78 17.36 5.46
CA ILE A 460 -2.04 18.60 5.73
C ILE A 460 -2.78 19.84 5.21
N LEU A 461 -3.43 19.74 4.04
CA LEU A 461 -3.90 20.91 3.29
C LEU A 461 -5.41 21.14 3.34
N ASP A 462 -6.20 20.09 3.57
CA ASP A 462 -7.66 20.06 3.36
C ASP A 462 -8.08 20.69 2.01
N TYR A 463 -7.37 20.30 0.95
CA TYR A 463 -7.46 20.94 -0.36
C TYR A 463 -8.24 20.11 -1.37
N LEU A 464 -9.24 20.72 -2.02
CA LEU A 464 -10.11 20.11 -3.03
C LEU A 464 -10.78 18.79 -2.56
N PRO A 465 -11.63 18.83 -1.51
CA PRO A 465 -12.26 17.62 -0.92
C PRO A 465 -13.07 16.81 -1.93
N GLY A 466 -13.79 17.45 -2.87
CA GLY A 466 -14.53 16.72 -3.91
C GLY A 466 -13.63 15.95 -4.88
N VAL A 467 -12.43 16.47 -5.19
CA VAL A 467 -11.43 15.76 -6.01
C VAL A 467 -10.84 14.62 -5.20
N TYR A 468 -10.56 14.85 -3.91
CA TYR A 468 -10.07 13.83 -2.99
C TYR A 468 -11.00 12.62 -2.91
N GLU A 469 -12.29 12.85 -2.62
CA GLU A 469 -13.30 11.79 -2.48
C GLU A 469 -13.47 11.00 -3.79
N ARG A 470 -13.48 11.70 -4.93
CA ARG A 470 -13.57 11.06 -6.24
C ARG A 470 -12.41 10.10 -6.50
N PHE A 471 -11.17 10.52 -6.23
CA PHE A 471 -10.00 9.68 -6.45
C PHE A 471 -9.82 8.60 -5.37
N ALA A 472 -10.34 8.81 -4.16
CA ALA A 472 -10.51 7.75 -3.17
C ALA A 472 -11.40 6.63 -3.72
N GLY A 473 -12.60 6.99 -4.16
CA GLY A 473 -13.57 6.05 -4.71
C GLY A 473 -13.09 5.37 -5.98
N LEU A 474 -12.36 6.07 -6.85
CA LEU A 474 -11.78 5.48 -8.07
C LEU A 474 -10.80 4.35 -7.74
N VAL A 475 -9.94 4.56 -6.75
CA VAL A 475 -8.97 3.56 -6.30
C VAL A 475 -9.70 2.33 -5.74
N ASP A 476 -10.73 2.53 -4.92
CA ASP A 476 -11.58 1.43 -4.42
C ASP A 476 -12.30 0.69 -5.55
N ASN A 477 -12.81 1.41 -6.54
CA ASN A 477 -13.44 0.82 -7.73
C ASN A 477 -12.46 -0.05 -8.51
N VAL A 478 -11.22 0.40 -8.71
CA VAL A 478 -10.18 -0.40 -9.37
C VAL A 478 -9.92 -1.72 -8.62
N PHE A 479 -9.86 -1.71 -7.29
CA PHE A 479 -9.70 -2.94 -6.50
C PHE A 479 -10.90 -3.88 -6.63
N ASN A 480 -12.10 -3.35 -6.47
CA ASN A 480 -13.32 -4.15 -6.56
C ASN A 480 -13.49 -4.73 -7.96
N SER A 481 -13.27 -3.93 -9.01
CA SER A 481 -13.34 -4.35 -10.41
C SER A 481 -12.29 -5.42 -10.73
N HIS A 482 -11.08 -5.31 -10.19
CA HIS A 482 -10.05 -6.34 -10.33
C HIS A 482 -10.49 -7.69 -9.75
N ARG A 483 -11.07 -7.68 -8.54
CA ARG A 483 -11.60 -8.89 -7.90
C ARG A 483 -12.72 -9.50 -8.75
N THR A 484 -13.67 -8.68 -9.21
CA THR A 484 -14.74 -9.12 -10.11
C THR A 484 -14.19 -9.75 -11.39
N LEU A 485 -13.14 -9.17 -11.98
CA LEU A 485 -12.49 -9.69 -13.18
C LEU A 485 -11.91 -11.08 -12.94
N GLN A 486 -11.15 -11.24 -11.86
CA GLN A 486 -10.52 -12.50 -11.50
C GLN A 486 -11.55 -13.59 -11.16
N GLU A 487 -12.55 -13.27 -10.33
CA GLU A 487 -13.64 -14.18 -9.98
C GLU A 487 -14.42 -14.65 -11.22
N SER A 488 -14.74 -13.71 -12.12
CA SER A 488 -15.46 -14.00 -13.37
C SER A 488 -14.64 -14.88 -14.32
N ALA A 489 -13.34 -14.60 -14.46
CA ALA A 489 -12.43 -15.42 -15.27
C ALA A 489 -12.32 -16.85 -14.74
N ILE A 490 -12.15 -16.99 -13.42
CA ILE A 490 -12.07 -18.29 -12.75
C ILE A 490 -13.39 -19.07 -12.88
N ASN A 491 -14.53 -18.42 -12.61
CA ASN A 491 -15.85 -19.05 -12.69
C ASN A 491 -16.14 -19.54 -14.11
N SER A 492 -15.96 -18.69 -15.11
CA SER A 492 -16.14 -19.04 -16.51
C SER A 492 -15.18 -20.14 -16.97
N HIS A 493 -13.91 -20.10 -16.56
CA HIS A 493 -12.94 -21.15 -16.91
C HIS A 493 -13.44 -22.53 -16.49
N GLU A 494 -13.85 -22.65 -15.22
CA GLU A 494 -14.26 -23.94 -14.68
C GLU A 494 -15.64 -24.41 -15.13
N LYS A 495 -16.60 -23.50 -15.30
CA LYS A 495 -17.92 -23.84 -15.83
C LYS A 495 -17.80 -24.34 -17.27
N LEU A 496 -16.95 -23.72 -18.09
CA LEU A 496 -16.72 -24.14 -19.47
C LEU A 496 -16.00 -25.50 -19.56
N GLU A 497 -14.98 -25.74 -18.73
CA GLU A 497 -14.32 -27.05 -18.69
C GLU A 497 -15.28 -28.17 -18.27
N ARG A 498 -16.17 -27.90 -17.32
CA ARG A 498 -17.19 -28.87 -16.89
C ARG A 498 -18.22 -29.13 -17.97
N ALA A 499 -18.78 -28.09 -18.56
CA ALA A 499 -19.72 -28.22 -19.67
C ALA A 499 -19.09 -28.99 -20.84
N ALA A 500 -17.81 -28.75 -21.16
CA ALA A 500 -17.10 -29.51 -22.18
C ALA A 500 -17.01 -31.01 -21.86
N LYS A 501 -16.75 -31.38 -20.60
CA LYS A 501 -16.76 -32.79 -20.15
C LYS A 501 -18.16 -33.39 -20.22
N ALA A 502 -19.17 -32.71 -19.70
CA ALA A 502 -20.57 -33.17 -19.71
C ALA A 502 -21.08 -33.38 -21.15
N LEU A 503 -20.88 -32.41 -22.03
CA LEU A 503 -21.25 -32.50 -23.44
C LEU A 503 -20.47 -33.60 -24.18
N THR A 504 -19.23 -33.88 -23.79
CA THR A 504 -18.48 -35.03 -24.34
C THR A 504 -19.15 -36.35 -23.99
N VAL A 505 -19.60 -36.52 -22.73
CA VAL A 505 -20.33 -37.72 -22.29
C VAL A 505 -21.64 -37.85 -23.05
N LEU A 506 -22.44 -36.79 -23.12
CA LEU A 506 -23.73 -36.77 -23.82
C LEU A 506 -23.58 -37.06 -25.32
N LYS A 507 -22.55 -36.49 -25.97
CA LYS A 507 -22.24 -36.74 -27.39
C LYS A 507 -21.86 -38.20 -27.65
N ASN A 508 -21.10 -38.82 -26.73
CA ASN A 508 -20.76 -40.23 -26.82
C ASN A 508 -21.96 -41.15 -26.57
N GLU A 509 -22.85 -40.80 -25.65
CA GLU A 509 -24.12 -41.51 -25.40
C GLU A 509 -25.02 -41.45 -26.63
N LEU A 510 -25.22 -40.26 -27.19
CA LEU A 510 -25.98 -40.04 -28.41
C LEU A 510 -25.46 -40.90 -29.58
N ALA A 511 -24.14 -40.95 -29.77
CA ALA A 511 -23.53 -41.75 -30.84
C ALA A 511 -23.77 -43.26 -30.65
N ARG A 512 -23.79 -43.76 -29.41
CA ARG A 512 -24.10 -45.17 -29.12
C ARG A 512 -25.58 -45.48 -29.38
N GLU A 513 -26.47 -44.60 -28.96
CA GLU A 513 -27.91 -44.80 -29.12
C GLU A 513 -28.37 -44.66 -30.58
N MET A 514 -27.74 -43.79 -31.36
CA MET A 514 -27.99 -43.72 -32.81
C MET A 514 -27.46 -44.93 -33.59
N ALA A 515 -26.46 -45.65 -33.04
CA ALA A 515 -25.92 -46.88 -33.62
C ALA A 515 -26.71 -48.14 -33.21
N GLY A 516 -27.40 -48.10 -32.07
CA GLY A 516 -28.41 -49.08 -31.67
C GLY A 516 -29.72 -48.88 -32.44
N LYS A 517 -30.52 -49.93 -32.63
CA LYS A 517 -31.89 -49.79 -33.19
C LYS A 517 -32.83 -49.20 -32.12
N THR A 518 -32.55 -48.00 -31.62
CA THR A 518 -33.20 -47.43 -30.44
C THR A 518 -34.39 -46.52 -30.77
N VAL A 519 -35.20 -46.20 -29.75
CA VAL A 519 -36.46 -45.46 -29.80
C VAL A 519 -36.20 -43.95 -29.92
N ASP A 520 -36.86 -43.27 -30.87
CA ASP A 520 -36.73 -41.82 -31.12
C ASP A 520 -36.81 -40.94 -29.85
N SER A 521 -37.65 -41.34 -28.88
CA SER A 521 -37.83 -40.60 -27.62
C SER A 521 -36.57 -40.53 -26.74
N LEU A 522 -35.61 -41.46 -26.87
CA LEU A 522 -34.35 -41.43 -26.11
C LEU A 522 -33.34 -40.48 -26.74
N VAL A 523 -33.30 -40.44 -28.08
CA VAL A 523 -32.48 -39.48 -28.82
C VAL A 523 -32.93 -38.05 -28.48
N ASP A 524 -34.24 -37.80 -28.42
CA ASP A 524 -34.79 -36.51 -28.02
C ASP A 524 -34.44 -36.12 -26.57
N GLU A 525 -34.40 -37.09 -25.65
CA GLU A 525 -34.01 -36.86 -24.24
C GLU A 525 -32.55 -36.37 -24.15
N ILE A 526 -31.61 -37.05 -24.82
CA ILE A 526 -30.18 -36.68 -24.83
C ILE A 526 -29.94 -35.33 -25.52
N ILE A 527 -30.69 -35.04 -26.58
CA ILE A 527 -30.67 -33.73 -27.25
C ILE A 527 -31.15 -32.63 -26.31
N ASN A 528 -32.20 -32.87 -25.54
CA ASN A 528 -32.69 -31.91 -24.54
C ASN A 528 -31.66 -31.67 -23.42
N ASP A 529 -30.93 -32.69 -22.97
CA ASP A 529 -29.87 -32.51 -21.97
C ASP A 529 -28.69 -31.69 -22.53
N CYS A 530 -28.30 -31.93 -23.79
CA CYS A 530 -27.30 -31.10 -24.47
C CYS A 530 -27.77 -29.63 -24.53
N HIS A 531 -29.05 -29.42 -24.81
CA HIS A 531 -29.64 -28.08 -24.83
C HIS A 531 -29.64 -27.42 -23.44
N GLU A 532 -29.99 -28.16 -22.39
CA GLU A 532 -29.98 -27.67 -21.01
C GLU A 532 -28.56 -27.28 -20.57
N GLU A 533 -27.57 -28.14 -20.80
CA GLU A 533 -26.17 -27.87 -20.45
C GLU A 533 -25.62 -26.62 -21.18
N LEU A 534 -25.89 -26.49 -22.48
CA LEU A 534 -25.52 -25.30 -23.26
C LEU A 534 -26.22 -24.03 -22.74
N SER A 535 -27.46 -24.14 -22.27
CA SER A 535 -28.22 -23.00 -21.74
C SER A 535 -27.70 -22.57 -20.37
N VAL A 536 -27.37 -23.53 -19.51
CA VAL A 536 -26.78 -23.29 -18.18
C VAL A 536 -25.43 -22.59 -18.30
N VAL A 537 -24.55 -23.09 -19.18
CA VAL A 537 -23.23 -22.50 -19.35
C VAL A 537 -23.29 -21.11 -20.00
N TYR A 538 -24.20 -20.90 -20.97
CA TYR A 538 -24.42 -19.58 -21.55
C TYR A 538 -24.85 -18.56 -20.49
N ALA A 539 -25.87 -18.88 -19.70
CA ALA A 539 -26.38 -17.99 -18.66
C ALA A 539 -25.31 -17.67 -17.60
N SER A 540 -24.45 -18.63 -17.26
CA SER A 540 -23.34 -18.41 -16.33
C SER A 540 -22.31 -17.42 -16.89
N VAL A 541 -21.88 -17.61 -18.14
CA VAL A 541 -20.88 -16.72 -18.75
C VAL A 541 -21.48 -15.34 -19.07
N GLU A 542 -22.79 -15.26 -19.34
CA GLU A 542 -23.53 -14.00 -19.51
C GLU A 542 -23.53 -13.18 -18.22
N LYS A 543 -23.79 -13.83 -17.09
CA LYS A 543 -23.71 -13.19 -15.76
C LYS A 543 -22.31 -12.65 -15.48
N ASP A 544 -21.27 -13.44 -15.73
CA ASP A 544 -19.87 -13.03 -15.56
C ASP A 544 -19.51 -11.85 -16.48
N ALA A 545 -19.94 -11.89 -17.74
CA ALA A 545 -19.72 -10.81 -18.69
C ALA A 545 -20.41 -9.51 -18.26
N ALA A 546 -21.65 -9.59 -17.78
CA ALA A 546 -22.39 -8.43 -17.26
C ALA A 546 -21.71 -7.83 -16.02
N ALA A 547 -21.17 -8.67 -15.13
CA ALA A 547 -20.40 -8.22 -13.97
C ALA A 547 -19.11 -7.49 -14.40
N ILE A 548 -18.39 -8.02 -15.38
CA ILE A 548 -17.19 -7.38 -15.96
C ILE A 548 -17.55 -6.05 -16.64
N GLU A 549 -18.63 -5.98 -17.42
CA GLU A 549 -19.06 -4.73 -18.07
C GLU A 549 -19.44 -3.66 -17.04
N GLY A 550 -20.16 -4.04 -15.97
CA GLY A 550 -20.46 -3.14 -14.86
C GLY A 550 -19.20 -2.64 -14.14
N ALA A 551 -18.26 -3.55 -13.86
CA ALA A 551 -16.97 -3.23 -13.27
C ALA A 551 -16.12 -2.29 -14.15
N TYR A 552 -16.17 -2.47 -15.47
CA TYR A 552 -15.49 -1.60 -16.44
C TYR A 552 -16.06 -0.17 -16.43
N ALA A 553 -17.39 -0.02 -16.37
CA ALA A 553 -18.04 1.29 -16.35
C ALA A 553 -17.64 2.15 -15.15
N LEU A 554 -17.36 1.54 -13.99
CA LEU A 554 -16.92 2.23 -12.77
C LEU A 554 -15.49 2.78 -12.84
N ILE A 555 -14.64 2.19 -13.68
CA ILE A 555 -13.21 2.53 -13.79
C ILE A 555 -12.87 3.30 -15.08
N SER A 556 -13.76 3.30 -16.07
CA SER A 556 -13.55 4.00 -17.35
C SER A 556 -13.90 5.49 -17.31
N VAL A 557 -14.26 6.04 -16.14
CA VAL A 557 -14.66 7.44 -15.99
C VAL A 557 -13.43 8.33 -16.04
N MET A 558 -13.31 9.13 -17.11
CA MET A 558 -12.19 10.07 -17.27
C MET A 558 -12.32 11.29 -16.35
N PHE A 559 -11.20 11.73 -15.79
CA PHE A 559 -11.12 13.00 -15.07
C PHE A 559 -10.92 14.16 -16.04
N ASP A 560 -11.82 15.15 -15.96
CA ASP A 560 -11.69 16.39 -16.72
C ASP A 560 -10.64 17.29 -16.06
N ARG A 561 -9.44 17.34 -16.67
CA ARG A 561 -8.32 18.14 -16.18
C ARG A 561 -8.46 19.62 -16.50
N ASP A 562 -9.39 20.03 -17.36
CA ASP A 562 -9.51 21.43 -17.80
C ASP A 562 -9.84 22.37 -16.64
N GLN A 563 -10.47 21.83 -15.59
CA GLN A 563 -10.80 22.59 -14.37
C GLN A 563 -9.61 22.79 -13.44
N THR A 564 -8.62 21.89 -13.46
CA THR A 564 -7.46 21.92 -12.54
C THR A 564 -6.19 22.47 -13.20
N VAL A 565 -6.09 22.45 -14.53
CA VAL A 565 -4.94 23.01 -15.27
C VAL A 565 -4.74 24.50 -14.97
N PRO A 566 -5.75 25.39 -15.06
CA PRO A 566 -5.57 26.81 -14.77
C PRO A 566 -5.14 27.06 -13.32
N VAL A 567 -5.69 26.28 -12.38
CA VAL A 567 -5.33 26.37 -10.95
C VAL A 567 -3.88 25.99 -10.73
N MET A 568 -3.40 24.92 -11.38
CA MET A 568 -2.01 24.49 -11.30
C MET A 568 -1.06 25.52 -11.92
N SER A 569 -1.45 26.14 -13.05
CA SER A 569 -0.68 27.22 -13.67
C SER A 569 -0.58 28.45 -12.76
N ALA A 570 -1.70 28.88 -12.15
CA ALA A 570 -1.72 30.00 -11.23
C ALA A 570 -0.85 29.77 -9.98
N LEU A 571 -0.90 28.57 -9.39
CA LEU A 571 -0.02 28.20 -8.27
C LEU A 571 1.46 28.19 -8.68
N THR A 572 1.76 27.73 -9.90
CA THR A 572 3.15 27.73 -10.41
C THR A 572 3.67 29.15 -10.59
N GLU A 573 2.86 30.05 -11.14
CA GLU A 573 3.18 31.46 -11.27
C GLU A 573 3.35 32.14 -9.90
N GLU A 574 2.48 31.83 -8.94
CA GLU A 574 2.60 32.30 -7.55
C GLU A 574 3.95 31.90 -6.95
N VAL A 575 4.36 30.63 -7.08
CA VAL A 575 5.68 30.16 -6.59
C VAL A 575 6.82 30.97 -7.22
N ILE A 576 6.79 31.19 -8.53
CA ILE A 576 7.82 31.99 -9.23
C ILE A 576 7.90 33.42 -8.68
N VAL A 577 6.75 34.06 -8.45
CA VAL A 577 6.70 35.42 -7.89
C VAL A 577 7.25 35.44 -6.46
N LEU A 578 6.83 34.51 -5.60
CA LEU A 578 7.28 34.43 -4.22
C LEU A 578 8.79 34.15 -4.13
N GLU A 579 9.32 33.23 -4.95
CA GLU A 579 10.76 32.93 -5.01
C GLU A 579 11.59 34.13 -5.45
N LYS A 580 11.10 34.89 -6.44
CA LYS A 580 11.76 36.13 -6.87
C LYS A 580 11.83 37.15 -5.75
N THR A 581 10.71 37.45 -5.08
CA THR A 581 10.67 38.42 -3.98
C THR A 581 11.48 37.95 -2.78
N ARG A 582 11.45 36.65 -2.46
CA ARG A 582 12.30 36.04 -1.44
C ARG A 582 13.78 36.28 -1.72
N LYS A 583 14.22 36.07 -2.97
CA LYS A 583 15.62 36.26 -3.37
C LYS A 583 16.05 37.73 -3.28
N GLU A 584 15.20 38.67 -3.72
CA GLU A 584 15.46 40.11 -3.59
C GLU A 584 15.64 40.52 -2.11
N LEU A 585 14.84 39.94 -1.20
CA LEU A 585 14.99 40.16 0.24
C LEU A 585 16.26 39.52 0.81
N GLU A 586 16.65 38.33 0.35
CA GLU A 586 17.93 37.70 0.75
C GLU A 586 19.14 38.55 0.32
N GLU A 587 19.13 39.11 -0.88
CA GLU A 587 20.15 40.04 -1.36
C GLU A 587 20.20 41.31 -0.51
N SER A 588 19.03 41.88 -0.17
CA SER A 588 18.92 43.04 0.72
C SER A 588 19.42 42.73 2.15
N SER A 589 19.05 41.58 2.71
CA SER A 589 19.53 41.08 4.01
C SER A 589 21.06 40.91 4.02
N THR A 590 21.64 40.41 2.92
CA THR A 590 23.09 40.27 2.76
C THR A 590 23.79 41.62 2.76
N LYS A 591 23.23 42.61 2.06
CA LYS A 591 23.75 43.98 2.07
C LYS A 591 23.66 44.62 3.46
N ILE A 592 22.50 44.54 4.12
CA ILE A 592 22.31 45.04 5.49
C ILE A 592 23.33 44.40 6.44
N ARG A 593 23.61 43.10 6.30
CA ARG A 593 24.60 42.37 7.11
C ARG A 593 26.03 42.87 6.86
N ALA A 594 26.39 43.17 5.61
CA ALA A 594 27.69 43.75 5.27
C ALA A 594 27.85 45.17 5.84
N ASP A 595 26.83 46.01 5.69
CA ASP A 595 26.79 47.38 6.22
C ASP A 595 26.89 47.38 7.74
N LEU A 596 26.12 46.49 8.39
CA LEU A 596 26.18 46.29 9.83
C LEU A 596 27.59 45.88 10.27
N LYS A 597 28.25 44.95 9.57
CA LYS A 597 29.61 44.52 9.90
C LYS A 597 30.62 45.68 9.85
N VAL A 598 30.60 46.50 8.81
CA VAL A 598 31.49 47.65 8.67
C VAL A 598 31.33 48.63 9.84
N ILE A 599 30.08 48.98 10.19
CA ILE A 599 29.78 49.87 11.32
C ILE A 599 30.22 49.22 12.64
N THR A 600 30.00 47.91 12.79
CA THR A 600 30.30 47.17 14.01
C THR A 600 31.82 47.01 14.24
N ASP A 601 32.59 46.78 13.18
CA ASP A 601 34.05 46.75 13.18
C ASP A 601 34.63 48.14 13.51
N ALA A 602 34.04 49.21 12.95
CA ALA A 602 34.44 50.59 13.24
C ALA A 602 34.16 51.00 14.70
N ILE A 603 32.98 50.64 15.23
CA ILE A 603 32.66 50.81 16.66
C ILE A 603 33.72 50.11 17.52
N SER A 604 34.06 48.85 17.18
CA SER A 604 35.07 48.06 17.91
C SER A 604 36.48 48.67 17.84
N ALA A 605 36.86 49.26 16.70
CA ALA A 605 38.14 49.93 16.52
C ALA A 605 38.24 51.22 17.35
N LEU A 606 37.18 52.05 17.34
CA LEU A 606 37.06 53.24 18.18
C LEU A 606 37.05 52.90 19.68
N GLU A 607 36.45 51.77 20.04
CA GLU A 607 36.44 51.28 21.41
C GLU A 607 37.84 50.87 21.90
N LYS A 608 38.68 50.23 21.09
CA LYS A 608 40.03 49.79 21.52
C LYS A 608 41.02 50.91 21.88
N LYS A 609 40.76 52.16 21.47
CA LYS A 609 41.75 53.25 21.56
C LYS A 609 41.45 54.35 22.59
N GLY A 610 40.36 54.22 23.34
CA GLY A 610 39.96 55.22 24.37
C GLY A 610 39.18 56.38 23.78
N LEU A 611 38.03 56.72 24.37
CA LEU A 611 37.05 57.70 23.85
C LEU A 611 37.11 59.04 24.61
N GLU A 612 38.24 59.35 25.23
CA GLU A 612 38.39 60.46 26.19
C GLU A 612 38.06 61.84 25.59
N ASP A 613 38.15 62.01 24.25
CA ASP A 613 37.90 63.28 23.55
C ASP A 613 36.64 63.34 22.63
N VAL A 614 35.82 62.28 22.55
CA VAL A 614 34.77 62.14 21.51
C VAL A 614 33.33 62.13 22.09
N GLY A 615 33.19 62.11 23.41
CA GLY A 615 32.00 61.65 24.12
C GLY A 615 30.71 62.50 24.06
N LYS A 616 30.72 63.75 23.58
CA LYS A 616 29.48 64.55 23.47
C LYS A 616 29.51 65.42 22.22
N GLU A 617 28.70 65.07 21.21
CA GLU A 617 28.42 65.87 20.00
C GLU A 617 29.61 66.15 19.06
N VAL A 618 30.70 65.40 19.17
CA VAL A 618 31.86 65.61 18.29
C VAL A 618 31.72 64.79 17.00
N ASN A 619 31.54 65.49 15.88
CA ASN A 619 31.68 64.91 14.54
C ASN A 619 33.04 64.20 14.41
N LEU A 620 33.03 62.91 14.04
CA LEU A 620 34.23 62.13 13.73
C LEU A 620 34.82 62.64 12.40
N THR A 621 35.79 63.54 12.47
CA THR A 621 36.53 64.05 11.30
C THR A 621 37.80 63.24 11.05
N ILE A 622 38.28 63.22 9.80
CA ILE A 622 39.51 62.51 9.41
C ILE A 622 40.72 62.93 10.28
N ASP A 623 40.84 64.22 10.58
CA ASP A 623 41.95 64.74 11.41
C ASP A 623 41.87 64.24 12.85
N LYS A 624 40.65 64.13 13.41
CA LYS A 624 40.44 63.57 14.76
C LYS A 624 40.75 62.08 14.80
N ILE A 625 40.34 61.33 13.77
CA ILE A 625 40.62 59.89 13.66
C ILE A 625 42.12 59.62 13.58
N ASN A 626 42.86 60.43 12.81
CA ASN A 626 44.32 60.33 12.71
C ASN A 626 45.02 60.72 14.05
N GLY A 627 44.42 61.62 14.82
CA GLY A 627 44.90 62.04 16.15
C GLY A 627 44.72 61.00 17.27
N LEU A 628 43.86 59.98 17.07
CA LEU A 628 43.58 58.92 18.06
C LEU A 628 44.66 57.83 18.17
N GLY A 629 45.78 57.96 17.44
CA GLY A 629 46.90 57.00 17.51
C GLY A 629 46.53 55.56 17.13
N MET A 630 45.55 55.40 16.24
CA MET A 630 45.08 54.10 15.76
C MET A 630 46.06 53.50 14.73
N ALA A 631 46.11 52.16 14.62
CA ALA A 631 46.92 51.53 13.58
C ALA A 631 46.33 51.85 12.20
N PRO A 632 47.13 51.99 11.12
CA PRO A 632 46.64 52.37 9.79
C PRO A 632 45.42 51.54 9.30
N PRO A 633 45.37 50.20 9.49
CA PRO A 633 44.19 49.41 9.09
C PRO A 633 42.91 49.75 9.87
N GLN A 634 43.03 50.19 11.13
CA GLN A 634 41.89 50.59 11.96
C GLN A 634 41.34 51.96 11.55
N VAL A 635 42.22 52.89 11.18
CA VAL A 635 41.85 54.20 10.61
C VAL A 635 41.03 54.01 9.34
N GLU A 636 41.43 53.07 8.49
CA GLU A 636 40.78 52.78 7.23
C GLU A 636 39.36 52.20 7.41
N ILE A 637 39.19 51.25 8.34
CA ILE A 637 37.87 50.69 8.70
C ILE A 637 36.91 51.76 9.23
N VAL A 638 37.39 52.64 10.12
CA VAL A 638 36.55 53.72 10.69
C VAL A 638 36.19 54.76 9.63
N LYS A 639 37.13 55.13 8.75
CA LYS A 639 36.85 56.02 7.61
C LYS A 639 35.78 55.44 6.69
N LEU A 640 35.90 54.15 6.34
CA LEU A 640 34.94 53.46 5.49
C LEU A 640 33.52 53.50 6.09
N ALA A 641 33.39 53.23 7.39
CA ALA A 641 32.11 53.31 8.09
C ALA A 641 31.53 54.73 8.10
N ILE A 642 32.37 55.76 8.31
CA ILE A 642 31.93 57.16 8.27
C ILE A 642 31.48 57.55 6.87
N GLU A 643 32.22 57.20 5.83
CA GLU A 643 31.82 57.46 4.45
C GLU A 643 30.48 56.78 4.12
N GLN A 644 30.30 55.55 4.59
CA GLN A 644 29.09 54.77 4.37
C GLN A 644 27.86 55.37 5.07
N LEU A 645 28.04 55.83 6.31
CA LEU A 645 27.01 56.55 7.06
C LEU A 645 26.71 57.93 6.47
N GLN A 646 27.73 58.67 6.04
CA GLN A 646 27.56 59.96 5.36
C GLN A 646 26.77 59.83 4.06
N ARG A 647 26.94 58.74 3.30
CA ARG A 647 26.14 58.45 2.09
C ARG A 647 24.66 58.14 2.39
N SER A 648 24.34 57.72 3.61
CA SER A 648 22.98 57.35 4.02
C SER A 648 22.21 58.46 4.73
N ILE A 649 22.87 59.56 5.12
CA ILE A 649 22.25 60.75 5.73
C ILE A 649 21.99 61.80 4.65
N ALA A 650 20.73 62.11 4.35
CA ALA A 650 20.36 63.12 3.35
C ALA A 650 20.61 64.58 3.81
N SER A 651 20.93 64.81 5.09
CA SER A 651 21.19 66.14 5.66
C SER A 651 22.62 66.28 6.17
N LEU A 652 23.43 67.07 5.46
CA LEU A 652 24.84 67.42 5.76
C LEU A 652 25.08 68.18 7.09
N ALA A 653 24.08 68.32 7.96
CA ALA A 653 24.12 69.21 9.12
C ALA A 653 24.53 68.54 10.45
N GLU A 654 24.30 67.23 10.60
CA GLU A 654 24.73 66.46 11.78
C GLU A 654 25.86 65.50 11.35
N GLY A 655 27.08 65.67 11.88
CA GLY A 655 28.17 64.79 11.49
C GLY A 655 28.10 63.43 12.19
N VAL A 656 28.81 62.46 11.62
CA VAL A 656 28.82 61.08 12.13
C VAL A 656 29.51 61.06 13.48
N SER A 657 28.74 60.83 14.55
CA SER A 657 29.24 60.64 15.91
C SER A 657 29.23 59.15 16.30
N PHE A 658 29.92 58.80 17.37
CA PHE A 658 29.89 57.44 17.92
C PHE A 658 28.46 57.00 18.32
N MET A 659 27.67 57.90 18.92
CA MET A 659 26.26 57.62 19.27
C MET A 659 25.39 57.41 18.04
N PHE A 660 25.66 58.14 16.96
CA PHE A 660 24.99 57.95 15.68
C PHE A 660 25.31 56.56 15.09
N MET A 661 26.58 56.13 15.13
CA MET A 661 26.98 54.78 14.70
C MET A 661 26.25 53.67 15.47
N LEU A 662 26.09 53.83 16.80
CA LEU A 662 25.34 52.89 17.63
C LEU A 662 23.85 52.85 17.29
N ALA A 663 23.21 54.01 17.16
CA ALA A 663 21.79 54.11 16.79
C ALA A 663 21.52 53.50 15.41
N GLU A 664 22.38 53.77 14.42
CA GLU A 664 22.23 53.21 13.07
C GLU A 664 22.49 51.69 13.07
N SER A 665 23.45 51.20 13.86
CA SER A 665 23.66 49.75 14.06
C SER A 665 22.40 49.06 14.60
N GLN A 666 21.72 49.65 15.59
CA GLN A 666 20.46 49.11 16.13
C GLN A 666 19.33 49.10 15.09
N LYS A 667 19.21 50.18 14.31
CA LYS A 667 18.22 50.28 13.24
C LYS A 667 18.46 49.25 12.13
N LEU A 668 19.71 49.05 11.70
CA LEU A 668 20.07 48.03 10.72
C LEU A 668 19.75 46.61 11.25
N ARG A 669 19.98 46.34 12.53
CA ARG A 669 19.58 45.07 13.17
C ARG A 669 18.06 44.88 13.16
N ALA A 670 17.28 45.92 13.46
CA ALA A 670 15.82 45.85 13.39
C ALA A 670 15.33 45.55 11.96
N ASN A 671 15.89 46.23 10.96
CA ASN A 671 15.57 46.00 9.56
C ASN A 671 15.95 44.58 9.10
N LEU A 672 17.09 44.06 9.56
CA LEU A 672 17.53 42.69 9.28
C LEU A 672 16.53 41.66 9.83
N ASN A 673 16.05 41.88 11.06
CA ASN A 673 15.04 41.01 11.68
C ASN A 673 13.70 41.04 10.93
N GLU A 674 13.25 42.21 10.51
CA GLU A 674 12.03 42.34 9.69
C GLU A 674 12.18 41.65 8.34
N CYS A 675 13.34 41.81 7.69
CA CYS A 675 13.65 41.14 6.42
C CYS A 675 13.62 39.62 6.57
N ASN A 676 14.25 39.09 7.63
CA ASN A 676 14.26 37.65 7.93
C ASN A 676 12.84 37.12 8.23
N ALA A 677 11.99 37.89 8.92
CA ALA A 677 10.60 37.51 9.16
C ALA A 677 9.78 37.44 7.87
N LYS A 678 9.99 38.37 6.93
CA LYS A 678 9.36 38.34 5.60
C LYS A 678 9.84 37.15 4.78
N ILE A 679 11.15 36.86 4.76
CA ILE A 679 11.72 35.69 4.09
C ILE A 679 11.06 34.41 4.59
N ALA A 680 10.94 34.24 5.92
CA ALA A 680 10.29 33.07 6.50
C ALA A 680 8.80 32.94 6.12
N SER A 681 8.09 34.07 5.98
CA SER A 681 6.71 34.07 5.49
C SER A 681 6.62 33.65 4.02
N TYR A 682 7.53 34.11 3.18
CA TYR A 682 7.58 33.71 1.76
C TYR A 682 7.95 32.22 1.62
N ASP A 683 8.90 31.73 2.41
CA ASP A 683 9.23 30.30 2.49
C ASP A 683 7.99 29.44 2.81
N ALA A 684 7.19 29.85 3.78
CA ALA A 684 5.96 29.15 4.15
C ALA A 684 4.92 29.15 3.01
N GLY A 685 4.79 30.26 2.29
CA GLY A 685 3.94 30.38 1.10
C GLY A 685 4.38 29.44 -0.02
N ILE A 686 5.67 29.47 -0.37
CA ILE A 686 6.27 28.60 -1.41
C ILE A 686 6.04 27.12 -1.08
N VAL A 687 6.32 26.71 0.17
CA VAL A 687 6.09 25.32 0.60
C VAL A 687 4.62 24.92 0.46
N THR A 688 3.70 25.81 0.83
CA THR A 688 2.25 25.54 0.75
C THR A 688 1.79 25.40 -0.69
N SER A 689 2.18 26.32 -1.58
CA SER A 689 1.79 26.28 -3.00
C SER A 689 2.43 25.07 -3.70
N ASN A 690 3.69 24.72 -3.40
CA ASN A 690 4.33 23.52 -3.91
C ASN A 690 3.59 22.23 -3.48
N LYS A 691 3.12 22.13 -2.23
CA LYS A 691 2.30 20.98 -1.79
C LYS A 691 0.96 20.90 -2.51
N LYS A 692 0.31 22.03 -2.81
CA LYS A 692 -0.92 22.07 -3.62
C LYS A 692 -0.68 21.65 -5.08
N ILE A 693 0.47 22.05 -5.66
CA ILE A 693 0.89 21.58 -6.99
C ILE A 693 1.11 20.07 -6.96
N GLU A 694 1.85 19.57 -5.96
CA GLU A 694 2.11 18.14 -5.79
C GLU A 694 0.82 17.33 -5.60
N TYR A 695 -0.19 17.90 -4.93
CA TYR A 695 -1.53 17.32 -4.80
C TYR A 695 -2.17 17.10 -6.18
N ILE A 696 -2.24 18.16 -7.01
CA ILE A 696 -2.84 18.08 -8.36
C ILE A 696 -2.05 17.12 -9.26
N GLN A 697 -0.72 17.14 -9.21
CA GLN A 697 0.12 16.21 -9.96
C GLN A 697 -0.10 14.75 -9.54
N THR A 698 -0.34 14.50 -8.25
CA THR A 698 -0.63 13.16 -7.73
C THR A 698 -1.98 12.67 -8.25
N VAL A 699 -2.99 13.54 -8.29
CA VAL A 699 -4.28 13.26 -8.94
C VAL A 699 -4.09 12.89 -10.42
N TYR A 700 -3.28 13.64 -11.18
CA TYR A 700 -3.02 13.32 -12.59
C TYR A 700 -2.33 11.97 -12.78
N ARG A 701 -1.34 11.62 -11.94
CA ARG A 701 -0.71 10.29 -12.01
C ARG A 701 -1.72 9.17 -11.75
N MET A 702 -2.63 9.34 -10.79
CA MET A 702 -3.68 8.36 -10.50
C MET A 702 -4.64 8.20 -11.68
N ASP A 703 -5.02 9.30 -12.34
CA ASP A 703 -5.86 9.29 -13.53
C ASP A 703 -5.17 8.59 -14.72
N ASP A 704 -3.88 8.85 -14.94
CA ASP A 704 -3.07 8.16 -15.96
C ASP A 704 -3.04 6.65 -15.72
N GLN A 705 -2.81 6.21 -14.47
CA GLN A 705 -2.82 4.79 -14.11
C GLN A 705 -4.21 4.16 -14.25
N SER A 706 -5.27 4.90 -13.89
CA SER A 706 -6.65 4.44 -14.08
C SER A 706 -6.98 4.23 -15.56
N SER A 707 -6.54 5.15 -16.43
CA SER A 707 -6.72 5.03 -17.87
C SER A 707 -5.97 3.83 -18.44
N LEU A 708 -4.73 3.60 -17.99
CA LEU A 708 -3.93 2.43 -18.35
C LEU A 708 -4.64 1.13 -17.94
N TYR A 709 -5.08 1.07 -16.68
CA TYR A 709 -5.81 -0.06 -16.12
C TYR A 709 -7.12 -0.35 -16.87
N ALA A 710 -7.94 0.69 -17.11
CA ALA A 710 -9.20 0.55 -17.82
C ALA A 710 -9.01 0.10 -19.27
N THR A 711 -7.96 0.56 -19.94
CA THR A 711 -7.64 0.14 -21.32
C THR A 711 -7.35 -1.35 -21.38
N GLU A 712 -6.51 -1.85 -20.47
CA GLU A 712 -6.18 -3.28 -20.39
C GLU A 712 -7.41 -4.12 -19.99
N PHE A 713 -8.17 -3.66 -18.99
CA PHE A 713 -9.41 -4.31 -18.54
C PHE A 713 -10.44 -4.50 -19.67
N LYS A 714 -10.54 -3.51 -20.57
CA LYS A 714 -11.46 -3.55 -21.72
C LYS A 714 -11.18 -4.75 -22.64
N HIS A 715 -9.93 -5.19 -22.76
CA HIS A 715 -9.58 -6.35 -23.60
C HIS A 715 -10.22 -7.65 -23.11
N THR A 716 -10.43 -7.78 -21.79
CA THR A 716 -11.15 -8.90 -21.19
C THR A 716 -12.66 -8.78 -21.38
N ALA A 717 -13.22 -7.60 -21.14
CA ALA A 717 -14.66 -7.35 -21.37
C ALA A 717 -15.07 -7.70 -22.82
N LEU A 718 -14.25 -7.30 -23.79
CA LEU A 718 -14.45 -7.66 -25.20
C LEU A 718 -14.31 -9.15 -25.47
N ALA A 719 -13.40 -9.86 -24.77
CA ALA A 719 -13.23 -11.30 -24.93
C ALA A 719 -14.49 -12.07 -24.54
N PHE A 720 -15.07 -11.73 -23.37
CA PHE A 720 -16.32 -12.32 -22.89
C PHE A 720 -17.49 -12.06 -23.83
N LYS A 721 -17.64 -10.80 -24.26
CA LYS A 721 -18.69 -10.41 -25.21
C LYS A 721 -18.60 -11.13 -26.55
N ASN A 722 -17.39 -11.24 -27.09
CA ASN A 722 -17.15 -11.97 -28.35
C ASN A 722 -17.46 -13.46 -28.19
N PHE A 723 -17.05 -14.07 -27.08
CA PHE A 723 -17.35 -15.47 -26.79
C PHE A 723 -18.86 -15.73 -26.69
N LEU A 724 -19.60 -14.90 -25.94
CA LEU A 724 -21.07 -15.00 -25.85
C LEU A 724 -21.76 -14.86 -27.19
N THR A 725 -21.22 -14.02 -28.08
CA THR A 725 -21.76 -13.88 -29.44
C THR A 725 -21.62 -15.19 -30.24
N ILE A 726 -20.53 -15.93 -30.03
CA ILE A 726 -20.26 -17.21 -30.73
C ILE A 726 -21.17 -18.32 -30.21
N ILE A 727 -21.36 -18.41 -28.89
CA ILE A 727 -22.12 -19.49 -28.24
C ILE A 727 -23.61 -19.16 -28.01
N ALA A 728 -24.11 -18.06 -28.58
CA ALA A 728 -25.46 -17.58 -28.37
C ALA A 728 -26.54 -18.64 -28.66
N PRO A 729 -27.65 -18.66 -27.89
CA PRO A 729 -28.77 -19.54 -28.18
C PRO A 729 -29.36 -19.18 -29.55
N ALA A 730 -29.12 -20.02 -30.56
CA ALA A 730 -29.69 -19.88 -31.89
C ALA A 730 -30.75 -20.95 -32.13
N SER A 731 -31.79 -20.62 -32.91
CA SER A 731 -32.71 -21.62 -33.46
C SER A 731 -31.96 -22.48 -34.48
N GLY A 732 -31.72 -23.75 -34.15
CA GLY A 732 -30.94 -24.66 -34.99
C GLY A 732 -30.67 -25.99 -34.30
N ASP A 733 -29.99 -26.88 -35.02
CA ASP A 733 -29.58 -28.20 -34.55
C ASP A 733 -28.67 -28.09 -33.31
N VAL A 734 -29.06 -28.76 -32.22
CA VAL A 734 -28.32 -28.76 -30.96
C VAL A 734 -26.92 -29.36 -31.13
N ILE A 735 -26.74 -30.33 -32.04
CA ILE A 735 -25.44 -30.95 -32.27
C ILE A 735 -24.44 -29.97 -32.90
N GLN A 736 -24.89 -29.16 -33.86
CA GLN A 736 -24.08 -28.09 -34.42
C GLN A 736 -23.71 -27.03 -33.37
N ARG A 737 -24.61 -26.76 -32.42
CA ARG A 737 -24.33 -25.84 -31.29
C ARG A 737 -23.26 -26.42 -30.36
N VAL A 738 -23.29 -27.73 -30.08
CA VAL A 738 -22.26 -28.44 -29.31
C VAL A 738 -20.91 -28.38 -30.02
N ASP A 739 -20.86 -28.58 -31.34
CA ASP A 739 -19.61 -28.50 -32.10
C ASP A 739 -19.00 -27.09 -32.07
N LYS A 740 -19.83 -26.05 -32.28
CA LYS A 740 -19.40 -24.64 -32.12
C LYS A 740 -18.89 -24.33 -30.72
N PHE A 741 -19.52 -24.90 -29.69
CA PHE A 741 -19.05 -24.76 -28.32
C PHE A 741 -17.64 -25.34 -28.16
N PHE A 742 -17.37 -26.55 -28.67
CA PHE A 742 -16.04 -27.16 -28.61
C PHE A 742 -14.97 -26.38 -29.39
N GLU A 743 -15.33 -25.72 -30.49
CA GLU A 743 -14.41 -24.84 -31.22
C GLU A 743 -14.11 -23.54 -30.48
N ALA A 744 -15.12 -22.96 -29.81
CA ALA A 744 -15.03 -21.65 -29.17
C ALA A 744 -14.33 -21.67 -27.80
N VAL A 745 -14.45 -22.77 -27.05
CA VAL A 745 -13.96 -22.85 -25.66
C VAL A 745 -12.43 -22.79 -25.54
N PRO A 746 -11.63 -23.62 -26.23
CA PRO A 746 -10.17 -23.62 -26.07
C PRO A 746 -9.49 -22.25 -26.29
N PRO A 747 -9.79 -21.48 -27.37
CA PRO A 747 -9.17 -20.17 -27.56
C PRO A 747 -9.63 -19.14 -26.52
N PHE A 748 -10.87 -19.24 -26.03
CA PHE A 748 -11.36 -18.37 -24.96
C PHE A 748 -10.67 -18.66 -23.62
N LEU A 749 -10.58 -19.93 -23.22
CA LEU A 749 -9.88 -20.35 -21.99
C LEU A 749 -8.41 -19.94 -22.01
N THR A 750 -7.72 -20.14 -23.14
CA THR A 750 -6.33 -19.70 -23.31
C THR A 750 -6.17 -18.20 -23.08
N ARG A 751 -7.15 -17.40 -23.51
CA ARG A 751 -7.13 -15.94 -23.39
C ARG A 751 -7.35 -15.46 -21.96
N ILE A 752 -8.24 -16.11 -21.19
CA ILE A 752 -8.55 -15.71 -19.81
C ILE A 752 -7.66 -16.37 -18.76
N SER A 753 -6.93 -17.44 -19.10
CA SER A 753 -6.06 -18.19 -18.19
C SER A 753 -5.03 -17.33 -17.42
N PRO A 754 -4.44 -16.25 -17.98
CA PRO A 754 -3.56 -15.37 -17.20
C PRO A 754 -4.25 -14.76 -15.97
N LEU A 755 -5.58 -14.56 -16.02
CA LEU A 755 -6.37 -13.99 -14.94
C LEU A 755 -6.82 -15.02 -13.89
N THR A 756 -6.71 -16.32 -14.20
CA THR A 756 -7.11 -17.39 -13.27
C THR A 756 -6.02 -17.75 -12.27
N SER A 757 -4.85 -17.11 -12.37
CA SER A 757 -3.74 -17.29 -11.45
C SER A 757 -3.76 -16.22 -10.34
N PRO A 758 -3.37 -16.58 -9.11
CA PRO A 758 -3.18 -15.58 -8.05
C PRO A 758 -2.02 -14.64 -8.36
N GLY A 759 -2.28 -13.33 -8.23
CA GLY A 759 -1.32 -12.26 -8.56
C GLY A 759 -1.48 -11.65 -9.95
N ALA A 760 -2.47 -12.10 -10.73
CA ALA A 760 -2.87 -11.46 -11.99
C ALA A 760 -3.33 -10.02 -11.83
#